data_AF-A0A0K3AYT6-F1
#
_entry.id   AF-A0A0K3AYT6-F1
#
_cell.length_a   1.000
_cell.length_b   1.000
_cell.length_c   1.000
_cell.angle_alpha   90.00
_cell.angle_beta   90.00
_cell.angle_gamma   90.00
#
_symmetry.space_group_name_H-M   'P 1'
#
loop_
_entity.id
_entity.type
_entity.pdbx_description
1 polymer ?
#
loop_
_entity_poly.entity_id
_entity_poly.type
_entity_poly.pdbx_seq_one_letter_code
_entity_poly.pdbx_strand_id
1 'polypeptide(L)'
;MERKQRRLRLTSGILVAGLLAAGIAASPAAAGPNLPPDGGEANLAAGRPIEATSHVHSFVAANANDNNVGTYWESAGYDGNLTVKLGANADISSVVVKLNPDPVWGPRTQTLEVLGREQSATSFTSLKALAQYAFSPSTQNTVSIPVTGRVADLRLRFTANTGAPGGQVGELQVMGTASPNPDLTVSALSWAPATPTETDAITVRATVRNTGPAAANVTTVNVSLGGVVAGSAPVAGLAAGASATVTVDVGRRGQGSYSVSSVVDPTNAIIEQNDDNNSLTASSQLVVAQAPGPDLLITAITPNPPNPAVGATVTFSVRLNNRGTTATGVTTVTRLTVGSATLNTNTSSISAGATVTVPVSGNWTATSGGATITATADATNAIAETNETNNSLSTAIVVGRGAALPYVEYEAEAANYQGTLLQTDPLRTFGHTNFATESSGRQSVRLTSTGQFVEFTSANAANSIVVRNSIPDAPGGGGTDATISLYVNGTFAQKLSLSSKHSWLYGATDDPEGLTNSPQSDARRMFDESHALLSTSYPAGTKFKLQRDSGDTAAFYVIDLIDLEQVAPPASQPAGCTSITSYGAVPNDGIDDTAAIQRAVTDDQNGVISCVWIPAGQWRQEQKILTDDPLNRGQYNQVGISNVTVKGAGMWHSQLYTLTEPQNAGGINHPHEGNFGFDIDRNVQISDIAIFGSGRIRGGGGAEGGVGLNGRFGTGTKISNVWIEHANVGVWVGRDFDNIPELWGPADGLEFTGMRIRDTYADGINLTNGTRNSQVFNSSFRTTGDDSLAVWANRYVKDPAVDIAHDNSFVNNTIQLPWRANGAAIYGGYNNRIENNLILDTMNYPGIMLATDHDPLPFGGQTLIAGNGLYRTGGAFWGEAQKFGAITLFAQNKDITGVTIRDTEIADSTYDGIQFKGGGGTMPNVAITGVRIDKSNNGAGILAQGSARGSATLTNVTITNSAAGNVVVEPGSSFTITGG
;
A
#
# COMPACT_ATOMS: atom_id res chain seq x y z
N MET A 1 -29.17 35.57 -7.10
CA MET A 1 -28.39 36.77 -7.53
C MET A 1 -27.06 36.31 -8.08
N GLU A 2 -26.80 36.59 -9.36
CA GLU A 2 -25.59 36.21 -10.10
C GLU A 2 -24.33 36.92 -9.57
N ARG A 3 -23.19 36.21 -9.49
CA ARG A 3 -21.86 36.83 -9.64
C ARG A 3 -20.93 35.97 -10.48
N LYS A 4 -20.60 36.51 -11.66
CA LYS A 4 -19.58 36.10 -12.61
C LYS A 4 -18.17 36.23 -12.01
N GLN A 5 -17.32 35.23 -12.20
CA GLN A 5 -15.86 35.40 -12.17
C GLN A 5 -15.25 35.05 -13.54
N ARG A 6 -14.44 35.99 -14.04
CA ARG A 6 -13.75 35.95 -15.34
C ARG A 6 -12.63 34.89 -15.32
N ARG A 7 -12.70 33.97 -16.26
CA ARG A 7 -11.58 33.10 -16.68
C ARG A 7 -10.62 33.90 -17.58
N LEU A 8 -9.32 33.86 -17.30
CA LEU A 8 -8.30 34.11 -18.32
C LEU A 8 -7.85 32.75 -18.87
N ARG A 9 -8.10 32.53 -20.16
CA ARG A 9 -7.62 31.40 -20.96
C ARG A 9 -6.28 31.80 -21.61
N LEU A 10 -5.31 30.90 -21.60
CA LEU A 10 -4.40 30.73 -22.74
C LEU A 10 -4.54 29.29 -23.26
N THR A 11 -5.35 29.16 -24.29
CA THR A 11 -5.35 28.14 -25.37
C THR A 11 -4.24 28.53 -26.38
N SER A 12 -3.54 27.72 -27.16
CA SER A 12 -3.66 26.42 -27.85
C SER A 12 -2.23 26.05 -28.31
N GLY A 13 -1.85 24.88 -28.87
CA GLY A 13 -2.50 23.70 -29.42
C GLY A 13 -1.40 22.77 -29.98
N ILE A 14 -1.52 21.45 -29.79
CA ILE A 14 -1.91 20.42 -30.79
C ILE A 14 -0.91 20.21 -31.96
N LEU A 15 -0.26 19.03 -31.99
CA LEU A 15 -0.26 18.03 -33.10
C LEU A 15 0.52 16.77 -32.63
N VAL A 16 -0.12 15.63 -32.32
CA VAL A 16 -0.50 14.45 -33.16
C VAL A 16 0.67 13.52 -33.58
N ALA A 17 0.70 12.37 -32.88
CA ALA A 17 0.86 10.96 -33.30
C ALA A 17 2.03 10.45 -34.19
N GLY A 18 2.66 9.36 -33.72
CA GLY A 18 3.38 8.38 -34.53
C GLY A 18 3.87 7.16 -33.70
N LEU A 19 3.29 5.98 -33.95
CA LEU A 19 3.65 4.66 -33.40
C LEU A 19 5.13 4.26 -33.68
N LEU A 20 5.79 3.55 -32.75
CA LEU A 20 6.07 2.10 -32.82
C LEU A 20 7.07 1.64 -31.73
N ALA A 21 6.90 0.40 -31.29
CA ALA A 21 7.69 -0.33 -30.32
C ALA A 21 9.17 -0.52 -30.69
N ALA A 22 10.06 -0.46 -29.69
CA ALA A 22 11.36 -1.13 -29.68
C ALA A 22 11.85 -1.28 -28.23
N GLY A 23 12.49 -2.40 -27.93
CA GLY A 23 12.72 -2.92 -26.59
C GLY A 23 13.63 -2.09 -25.70
N ILE A 24 13.71 -2.55 -24.45
CA ILE A 24 14.62 -2.11 -23.40
C ILE A 24 16.05 -2.16 -23.96
N ALA A 25 16.54 -1.02 -24.45
CA ALA A 25 17.94 -0.82 -24.72
C ALA A 25 18.62 -0.58 -23.38
N ALA A 26 19.60 -1.44 -23.06
CA ALA A 26 20.57 -1.16 -22.03
C ALA A 26 21.12 0.26 -22.24
N SER A 27 21.26 1.01 -21.14
CA SER A 27 21.99 2.27 -21.11
C SER A 27 23.31 2.09 -21.89
N PRO A 28 23.70 3.02 -22.78
CA PRO A 28 24.99 2.92 -23.40
C PRO A 28 26.03 2.95 -22.28
N ALA A 29 26.84 1.90 -22.19
CA ALA A 29 28.06 1.92 -21.40
C ALA A 29 28.80 3.22 -21.74
N ALA A 30 29.16 3.99 -20.70
CA ALA A 30 30.05 5.12 -20.88
C ALA A 30 31.26 4.64 -21.69
N ALA A 31 31.48 5.24 -22.85
CA ALA A 31 32.62 4.92 -23.68
C ALA A 31 33.88 5.09 -22.82
N GLY A 32 34.61 3.99 -22.58
CA GLY A 32 35.90 4.03 -21.92
C GLY A 32 36.86 4.97 -22.67
N PRO A 33 37.94 5.42 -22.02
CA PRO A 33 38.87 6.36 -22.63
C PRO A 33 39.35 5.82 -23.97
N ASN A 34 39.06 6.58 -25.03
CA ASN A 34 39.51 6.32 -26.39
C ASN A 34 41.03 6.49 -26.41
N LEU A 35 41.78 5.42 -26.11
CA LEU A 35 43.23 5.40 -26.31
C LEU A 35 43.49 5.44 -27.83
N PRO A 36 44.24 6.42 -28.35
CA PRO A 36 44.66 6.41 -29.74
C PRO A 36 45.49 5.14 -30.03
N PRO A 37 45.34 4.48 -31.19
CA PRO A 37 46.08 3.27 -31.53
C PRO A 37 47.61 3.43 -31.58
N ASP A 38 48.12 4.67 -31.56
CA ASP A 38 49.50 5.01 -31.93
C ASP A 38 50.32 5.69 -30.82
N GLY A 39 50.07 5.40 -29.54
CA GLY A 39 50.95 5.84 -28.44
C GLY A 39 51.10 7.36 -28.27
N GLY A 40 50.12 8.13 -28.76
CA GLY A 40 50.06 9.59 -28.60
C GLY A 40 49.48 10.04 -27.25
N GLU A 41 49.75 11.29 -26.88
CA GLU A 41 49.23 11.98 -25.69
C GLU A 41 47.68 11.96 -25.67
N ALA A 42 47.07 11.50 -24.57
CA ALA A 42 45.61 11.34 -24.43
C ALA A 42 45.01 12.37 -23.47
N ASN A 43 43.73 12.72 -23.65
CA ASN A 43 42.97 13.47 -22.65
C ASN A 43 42.51 12.52 -21.54
N LEU A 44 43.12 12.64 -20.37
CA LEU A 44 42.89 11.78 -19.21
C LEU A 44 41.74 12.25 -18.31
N ALA A 45 41.18 13.44 -18.56
CA ALA A 45 40.13 14.03 -17.72
C ALA A 45 38.71 13.69 -18.16
N ALA A 46 38.49 13.34 -19.43
CA ALA A 46 37.17 13.10 -20.00
C ALA A 46 36.42 11.98 -19.24
N GLY A 47 35.20 12.29 -18.77
CA GLY A 47 34.32 11.36 -18.05
C GLY A 47 34.81 10.93 -16.66
N ARG A 48 35.95 11.42 -16.18
CA ARG A 48 36.48 11.10 -14.86
C ARG A 48 35.71 11.82 -13.73
N PRO A 49 35.74 11.32 -12.48
CA PRO A 49 35.19 12.04 -11.34
C PRO A 49 35.79 13.45 -11.22
N ILE A 50 34.95 14.47 -11.15
CA ILE A 50 35.35 15.88 -11.03
C ILE A 50 34.52 16.56 -9.94
N GLU A 51 35.18 17.34 -9.09
CA GLU A 51 34.57 18.02 -7.94
C GLU A 51 34.96 19.50 -7.92
N ALA A 52 34.09 20.33 -7.35
CA ALA A 52 34.34 21.76 -7.20
C ALA A 52 34.01 22.26 -5.79
N THR A 53 34.66 23.34 -5.34
CA THR A 53 34.36 23.94 -4.03
C THR A 53 32.99 24.59 -3.96
N SER A 54 32.45 25.02 -5.09
CA SER A 54 31.11 25.59 -5.21
C SER A 54 30.64 25.54 -6.66
N HIS A 55 29.36 25.77 -6.86
CA HIS A 55 28.80 26.10 -8.16
C HIS A 55 27.62 27.06 -8.02
N VAL A 56 27.18 27.68 -9.11
CA VAL A 56 25.93 28.44 -9.18
C VAL A 56 24.94 27.75 -10.13
N HIS A 57 23.66 27.79 -9.77
CA HIS A 57 22.57 27.21 -10.56
C HIS A 57 22.84 25.74 -10.94
N SER A 58 22.68 25.39 -12.22
CA SER A 58 22.94 24.05 -12.77
C SER A 58 24.33 23.89 -13.38
N PHE A 59 25.24 24.86 -13.19
CA PHE A 59 26.61 24.85 -13.75
C PHE A 59 27.57 24.03 -12.88
N VAL A 60 27.28 22.74 -12.75
CA VAL A 60 27.98 21.79 -11.87
C VAL A 60 29.33 21.34 -12.44
N ALA A 61 30.20 20.79 -11.59
CA ALA A 61 31.56 20.38 -11.96
C ALA A 61 31.61 19.36 -13.11
N ALA A 62 30.66 18.42 -13.16
CA ALA A 62 30.59 17.38 -14.20
C ALA A 62 30.43 17.93 -15.62
N ASN A 63 29.92 19.16 -15.78
CA ASN A 63 29.83 19.83 -17.07
C ASN A 63 31.20 20.24 -17.64
N ALA A 64 32.27 20.19 -16.85
CA ALA A 64 33.60 20.61 -17.27
C ALA A 64 34.46 19.48 -17.83
N ASN A 65 33.96 18.24 -17.93
CA ASN A 65 34.69 17.13 -18.55
C ASN A 65 33.76 16.11 -19.24
N ASP A 66 32.58 16.57 -19.67
CA ASP A 66 31.57 15.80 -20.40
C ASP A 66 31.83 15.79 -21.92
N ASN A 67 32.95 16.36 -22.39
CA ASN A 67 33.29 16.61 -23.78
C ASN A 67 32.31 17.56 -24.52
N ASN A 68 31.56 18.40 -23.80
CA ASN A 68 30.59 19.32 -24.38
C ASN A 68 30.85 20.77 -23.94
N VAL A 69 31.49 21.56 -24.81
CA VAL A 69 31.72 23.00 -24.56
C VAL A 69 30.45 23.86 -24.55
N GLY A 70 29.27 23.28 -24.83
CA GLY A 70 27.97 23.93 -24.70
C GLY A 70 27.44 23.98 -23.25
N THR A 71 27.92 23.08 -22.40
CA THR A 71 27.71 23.06 -20.95
C THR A 71 28.96 23.64 -20.27
N TYR A 72 28.85 24.04 -18.99
CA TYR A 72 29.99 24.54 -18.23
C TYR A 72 29.80 24.44 -16.73
N TRP A 73 30.92 24.46 -16.00
CA TRP A 73 30.99 24.71 -14.58
C TRP A 73 31.25 26.20 -14.31
N GLU A 74 30.60 26.77 -13.28
CA GLU A 74 30.87 28.12 -12.77
C GLU A 74 30.90 28.15 -11.24
N SER A 75 31.98 28.68 -10.65
CA SER A 75 32.09 28.84 -9.19
C SER A 75 31.19 29.96 -8.65
N ALA A 76 30.78 29.85 -7.38
CA ALA A 76 29.98 30.88 -6.69
C ALA A 76 30.77 32.12 -6.23
N GLY A 77 32.01 32.29 -6.71
CA GLY A 77 32.96 33.32 -6.29
C GLY A 77 34.40 32.80 -6.26
N TYR A 78 35.31 33.58 -5.67
CA TYR A 78 36.74 33.24 -5.54
C TYR A 78 37.14 32.99 -4.08
N ASP A 79 38.05 32.06 -3.81
CA ASP A 79 38.70 31.16 -4.78
C ASP A 79 37.76 30.04 -5.23
N GLY A 80 37.71 29.80 -6.55
CA GLY A 80 36.97 28.69 -7.15
C GLY A 80 37.90 27.54 -7.49
N ASN A 81 37.74 26.38 -6.88
CA ASN A 81 38.54 25.20 -7.19
C ASN A 81 37.72 24.19 -7.99
N LEU A 82 38.33 23.63 -9.04
CA LEU A 82 37.82 22.51 -9.83
C LEU A 82 38.90 21.42 -9.88
N THR A 83 38.59 20.23 -9.38
CA THR A 83 39.54 19.11 -9.23
C THR A 83 39.04 17.89 -9.98
N VAL A 84 39.82 17.39 -10.95
CA VAL A 84 39.56 16.12 -11.63
C VAL A 84 40.44 15.02 -11.06
N LYS A 85 39.86 13.84 -10.80
CA LYS A 85 40.54 12.66 -10.27
C LYS A 85 40.82 11.70 -11.43
N LEU A 86 42.08 11.55 -11.81
CA LEU A 86 42.51 10.73 -12.95
C LEU A 86 42.47 9.22 -12.65
N GLY A 87 42.25 8.84 -11.39
CA GLY A 87 42.22 7.47 -10.88
C GLY A 87 43.57 7.04 -10.31
N ALA A 88 44.62 7.15 -11.12
CA ALA A 88 45.99 6.87 -10.73
C ALA A 88 46.97 7.89 -11.32
N ASN A 89 48.23 7.80 -10.92
CA ASN A 89 49.28 8.65 -11.44
C ASN A 89 49.34 8.62 -12.97
N ALA A 90 49.41 9.82 -13.55
CA ALA A 90 49.73 10.06 -14.92
C ALA A 90 50.87 11.07 -15.01
N ASP A 91 51.76 10.86 -15.98
CA ASP A 91 52.75 11.84 -16.39
C ASP A 91 52.08 12.81 -17.36
N ILE A 92 51.90 14.07 -16.93
CA ILE A 92 51.14 15.08 -17.68
C ILE A 92 52.05 16.12 -18.32
N SER A 93 51.63 16.62 -19.49
CA SER A 93 52.39 17.54 -20.33
C SER A 93 51.66 18.84 -20.61
N SER A 94 50.32 18.84 -20.62
CA SER A 94 49.54 20.08 -20.69
C SER A 94 48.16 19.96 -20.07
N VAL A 95 47.60 21.11 -19.66
CA VAL A 95 46.20 21.26 -19.29
C VAL A 95 45.54 22.19 -20.29
N VAL A 96 44.45 21.74 -20.92
CA VAL A 96 43.66 22.56 -21.83
C VAL A 96 42.37 22.96 -21.13
N VAL A 97 42.16 24.26 -21.01
CA VAL A 97 40.92 24.84 -20.45
C VAL A 97 40.18 25.50 -21.59
N LYS A 98 38.90 25.14 -21.77
CA LYS A 98 38.03 25.71 -22.79
C LYS A 98 36.82 26.39 -22.16
N LEU A 99 36.30 27.39 -22.85
CA LEU A 99 34.95 27.90 -22.65
C LEU A 99 34.16 27.71 -23.95
N ASN A 100 32.85 27.96 -23.90
CA ASN A 100 32.02 27.95 -25.08
C ASN A 100 32.56 28.96 -26.13
N PRO A 101 32.78 28.56 -27.39
CA PRO A 101 33.32 29.43 -28.43
C PRO A 101 32.32 30.46 -28.98
N ASP A 102 31.05 30.45 -28.54
CA ASP A 102 30.04 31.40 -28.99
C ASP A 102 30.49 32.86 -28.74
N PRO A 103 30.41 33.75 -29.74
CA PRO A 103 30.74 35.17 -29.60
C PRO A 103 30.09 35.88 -28.40
N VAL A 104 28.93 35.42 -27.91
CA VAL A 104 28.26 35.98 -26.71
C VAL A 104 29.13 35.91 -25.45
N TRP A 105 30.08 34.97 -25.39
CA TRP A 105 31.03 34.89 -24.29
C TRP A 105 32.05 36.04 -24.33
N GLY A 106 32.36 36.61 -25.50
CA GLY A 106 33.30 37.72 -25.63
C GLY A 106 34.73 37.40 -25.18
N PRO A 107 35.70 38.30 -25.46
CA PRO A 107 37.07 38.16 -24.96
C PRO A 107 37.11 38.40 -23.45
N ARG A 108 37.84 37.55 -22.72
CA ARG A 108 37.98 37.65 -21.26
C ARG A 108 39.30 37.08 -20.76
N THR A 109 39.68 37.40 -19.54
CA THR A 109 40.87 36.87 -18.89
C THR A 109 40.47 36.16 -17.61
N GLN A 110 40.91 34.92 -17.43
CA GLN A 110 40.81 34.21 -16.15
C GLN A 110 42.20 34.10 -15.51
N THR A 111 42.28 34.36 -14.21
CA THR A 111 43.49 34.17 -13.40
C THR A 111 43.38 32.84 -12.68
N LEU A 112 44.25 31.89 -13.02
CA LEU A 112 44.22 30.54 -12.42
C LEU A 112 45.61 29.97 -12.17
N GLU A 113 45.69 29.11 -11.15
CA GLU A 113 46.85 28.28 -10.80
C GLU A 113 46.53 26.82 -11.14
N VAL A 114 47.51 26.08 -11.67
CA VAL A 114 47.39 24.64 -11.89
C VAL A 114 48.14 23.90 -10.79
N LEU A 115 47.40 23.08 -10.06
CA LEU A 115 47.87 22.30 -8.92
C LEU A 115 47.75 20.81 -9.24
N GLY A 116 48.66 20.03 -8.67
CA GLY A 116 48.75 18.59 -8.87
C GLY A 116 48.93 17.85 -7.55
N ARG A 117 48.30 16.68 -7.43
CA ARG A 117 48.52 15.77 -6.31
C ARG A 117 48.88 14.39 -6.83
N GLU A 118 50.02 13.89 -6.39
CA GLU A 118 50.49 12.54 -6.67
C GLU A 118 49.69 11.52 -5.85
N GLN A 119 49.50 10.30 -6.35
CA GLN A 119 48.57 9.31 -5.78
C GLN A 119 48.84 8.91 -4.32
N SER A 120 50.06 9.07 -3.82
CA SER A 120 50.46 8.82 -2.42
C SER A 120 50.50 10.08 -1.56
N ALA A 121 50.34 11.26 -2.16
CA ALA A 121 50.42 12.55 -1.47
C ALA A 121 49.06 12.97 -0.91
N THR A 122 49.07 13.60 0.28
CA THR A 122 47.85 14.14 0.89
C THR A 122 47.57 15.59 0.47
N SER A 123 48.57 16.33 0.01
CA SER A 123 48.50 17.76 -0.31
C SER A 123 48.76 18.04 -1.80
N PHE A 124 48.12 19.09 -2.32
CA PHE A 124 48.40 19.58 -3.67
C PHE A 124 49.69 20.41 -3.71
N THR A 125 50.39 20.34 -4.84
CA THR A 125 51.59 21.12 -5.15
C THR A 125 51.37 21.94 -6.42
N SER A 126 52.01 23.11 -6.53
CA SER A 126 51.87 23.98 -7.70
C SER A 126 52.63 23.39 -8.89
N LEU A 127 51.91 23.05 -9.96
CA LEU A 127 52.48 22.62 -11.26
C LEU A 127 52.71 23.82 -12.18
N LYS A 128 51.84 24.82 -12.07
CA LYS A 128 51.96 26.10 -12.75
C LYS A 128 51.47 27.20 -11.82
N ALA A 129 52.37 28.13 -11.51
CA ALA A 129 52.05 29.29 -10.69
C ALA A 129 50.87 30.09 -11.26
N LEU A 130 50.17 30.78 -10.36
CA LEU A 130 49.02 31.64 -10.66
C LEU A 130 49.37 32.64 -11.77
N ALA A 131 48.61 32.62 -12.86
CA ALA A 131 48.83 33.51 -14.01
C ALA A 131 47.50 33.89 -14.69
N GLN A 132 47.53 34.96 -15.49
CA GLN A 132 46.42 35.42 -16.31
C GLN A 132 46.42 34.73 -17.67
N TYR A 133 45.28 34.20 -18.08
CA TYR A 133 45.07 33.55 -19.37
C TYR A 133 43.92 34.21 -20.12
N ALA A 134 44.21 34.67 -21.33
CA ALA A 134 43.22 35.31 -22.21
C ALA A 134 42.45 34.24 -23.01
N PHE A 135 41.13 34.32 -22.96
CA PHE A 135 40.18 33.55 -23.75
C PHE A 135 39.56 34.49 -24.78
N SER A 136 39.56 34.07 -26.04
CA SER A 136 38.90 34.81 -27.12
C SER A 136 38.08 33.86 -28.01
N PRO A 137 36.85 34.22 -28.39
CA PRO A 137 36.08 33.45 -29.37
C PRO A 137 36.84 33.24 -30.69
N SER A 138 37.72 34.16 -31.09
CA SER A 138 38.54 34.02 -32.31
C SER A 138 39.59 32.91 -32.21
N THR A 139 39.95 32.49 -31.00
CA THR A 139 40.82 31.34 -30.70
C THR A 139 40.03 30.21 -30.06
N GLN A 140 38.73 30.10 -30.38
CA GLN A 140 37.81 29.08 -29.87
C GLN A 140 37.74 29.02 -28.34
N ASN A 141 37.98 30.14 -27.65
CA ASN A 141 38.05 30.24 -26.19
C ASN A 141 38.83 29.08 -25.55
N THR A 142 39.99 28.74 -26.13
CA THR A 142 40.82 27.63 -25.69
C THR A 142 42.18 28.15 -25.23
N VAL A 143 42.61 27.71 -24.05
CA VAL A 143 43.95 27.97 -23.50
C VAL A 143 44.61 26.64 -23.22
N SER A 144 45.81 26.43 -23.75
CA SER A 144 46.67 25.30 -23.38
C SER A 144 47.80 25.78 -22.47
N ILE A 145 47.92 25.15 -21.31
CA ILE A 145 48.86 25.50 -20.25
C ILE A 145 49.88 24.36 -20.14
N PRO A 146 51.13 24.58 -20.58
CA PRO A 146 52.19 23.58 -20.41
C PRO A 146 52.48 23.37 -18.93
N VAL A 147 52.48 22.11 -18.52
CA VAL A 147 52.80 21.65 -17.18
C VAL A 147 53.71 20.43 -17.25
N THR A 148 54.37 20.10 -16.16
CA THR A 148 55.12 18.85 -16.04
C THR A 148 54.95 18.34 -14.62
N GLY A 149 54.58 17.08 -14.48
CA GLY A 149 54.41 16.46 -13.18
C GLY A 149 53.77 15.08 -13.31
N ARG A 150 53.89 14.31 -12.24
CA ARG A 150 53.18 13.05 -12.07
C ARG A 150 52.07 13.25 -11.06
N VAL A 151 50.82 13.08 -11.48
CA VAL A 151 49.66 13.38 -10.65
C VAL A 151 48.54 12.37 -10.83
N ALA A 152 47.82 12.08 -9.77
CA ALA A 152 46.54 11.39 -9.81
C ALA A 152 45.35 12.34 -9.74
N ASP A 153 45.53 13.55 -9.18
CA ASP A 153 44.52 14.60 -9.23
C ASP A 153 45.10 15.89 -9.79
N LEU A 154 44.31 16.56 -10.62
CA LEU A 154 44.62 17.89 -11.13
C LEU A 154 43.58 18.89 -10.66
N ARG A 155 44.04 20.01 -10.10
CA ARG A 155 43.18 21.08 -9.61
C ARG A 155 43.48 22.39 -10.32
N LEU A 156 42.44 23.04 -10.81
CA LEU A 156 42.46 24.45 -11.18
C LEU A 156 41.97 25.29 -10.01
N ARG A 157 42.75 26.29 -9.61
CA ARG A 157 42.34 27.30 -8.62
C ARG A 157 42.19 28.65 -9.29
N PHE A 158 40.97 29.14 -9.41
CA PHE A 158 40.63 30.42 -10.00
C PHE A 158 40.56 31.52 -8.94
N THR A 159 41.16 32.68 -9.23
CA THR A 159 41.16 33.86 -8.34
C THR A 159 40.55 35.12 -8.98
N ALA A 160 40.35 35.13 -10.30
CA ALA A 160 39.63 36.20 -11.02
C ALA A 160 39.14 35.75 -12.41
N ASN A 161 38.10 36.39 -12.91
CA ASN A 161 37.56 36.27 -14.27
C ASN A 161 36.97 37.64 -14.66
N THR A 162 37.39 38.20 -15.80
CA THR A 162 36.87 39.51 -16.24
C THR A 162 35.49 39.42 -16.89
N GLY A 163 35.00 38.21 -17.19
CA GLY A 163 33.73 37.97 -17.88
C GLY A 163 32.60 37.44 -17.00
N ALA A 164 32.86 37.06 -15.74
CA ALA A 164 31.87 36.48 -14.84
C ALA A 164 32.29 36.64 -13.35
N PRO A 165 31.34 36.54 -12.38
CA PRO A 165 31.66 36.65 -10.96
C PRO A 165 32.45 35.45 -10.39
N GLY A 166 32.54 34.34 -11.11
CA GLY A 166 33.31 33.15 -10.73
C GLY A 166 34.21 32.61 -11.85
N GLY A 167 35.03 31.60 -11.50
CA GLY A 167 35.81 30.83 -12.47
C GLY A 167 34.87 29.98 -13.31
N GLN A 168 35.11 29.92 -14.62
CA GLN A 168 34.28 29.16 -15.56
C GLN A 168 35.12 28.18 -16.37
N VAL A 169 34.60 26.97 -16.58
CA VAL A 169 35.22 25.93 -17.43
C VAL A 169 34.14 25.18 -18.18
N GLY A 170 34.16 25.27 -19.51
CA GLY A 170 33.29 24.48 -20.40
C GLY A 170 33.87 23.11 -20.76
N GLU A 171 35.19 22.97 -20.75
CA GLU A 171 35.86 21.67 -20.88
C GLU A 171 37.28 21.77 -20.30
N LEU A 172 37.66 20.80 -19.48
CA LEU A 172 38.97 20.59 -18.89
C LEU A 172 39.58 19.33 -19.49
N GLN A 173 40.69 19.49 -20.20
CA GLN A 173 41.46 18.37 -20.73
C GLN A 173 42.80 18.29 -20.00
N VAL A 174 43.15 17.10 -19.54
CA VAL A 174 44.46 16.82 -18.93
C VAL A 174 45.22 15.92 -19.89
N MET A 175 46.20 16.48 -20.57
CA MET A 175 46.94 15.80 -21.62
C MET A 175 48.18 15.14 -21.02
N GLY A 176 48.33 13.83 -21.25
CA GLY A 176 49.45 13.06 -20.73
C GLY A 176 49.37 11.57 -21.05
N THR A 177 50.20 10.80 -20.35
CA THR A 177 50.25 9.34 -20.41
C THR A 177 50.09 8.75 -19.02
N ALA A 178 49.23 7.74 -18.87
CA ALA A 178 49.09 7.03 -17.60
C ALA A 178 50.45 6.42 -17.16
N SER A 179 50.82 6.58 -15.90
CA SER A 179 52.03 5.94 -15.35
C SER A 179 51.77 4.45 -15.06
N PRO A 180 52.82 3.62 -14.93
CA PRO A 180 52.65 2.20 -14.63
C PRO A 180 51.96 1.97 -13.28
N ASN A 181 50.75 1.41 -13.31
CA ASN A 181 50.03 0.89 -12.15
C ASN A 181 49.45 -0.50 -12.50
N PRO A 182 49.09 -1.31 -11.49
CA PRO A 182 48.34 -2.56 -11.71
C PRO A 182 46.96 -2.29 -12.34
N ASP A 183 46.33 -3.31 -12.88
CA ASP A 183 44.95 -3.27 -13.39
C ASP A 183 44.36 -4.69 -13.28
N LEU A 184 43.58 -4.95 -12.24
CA LEU A 184 43.07 -6.26 -11.88
C LEU A 184 41.69 -6.50 -12.46
N THR A 185 41.53 -7.61 -13.16
CA THR A 185 40.25 -8.01 -13.76
C THR A 185 39.87 -9.40 -13.31
N VAL A 186 38.58 -9.69 -13.22
CA VAL A 186 38.09 -11.07 -13.13
C VAL A 186 37.82 -11.58 -14.55
N SER A 187 38.59 -12.56 -14.99
CA SER A 187 38.57 -13.07 -16.38
C SER A 187 37.71 -14.33 -16.58
N ALA A 188 37.44 -15.09 -15.53
CA ALA A 188 36.61 -16.30 -15.60
C ALA A 188 36.00 -16.68 -14.25
N LEU A 189 34.81 -17.28 -14.30
CA LEU A 189 34.12 -17.89 -13.16
C LEU A 189 33.70 -19.32 -13.47
N SER A 190 33.84 -20.22 -12.50
CA SER A 190 33.33 -21.60 -12.55
C SER A 190 32.99 -22.09 -11.15
N TRP A 191 32.26 -23.19 -11.01
CA TRP A 191 31.92 -23.76 -9.70
C TRP A 191 31.93 -25.28 -9.69
N ALA A 192 32.01 -25.84 -8.48
CA ALA A 192 31.90 -27.28 -8.23
C ALA A 192 31.08 -27.55 -6.97
N PRO A 193 30.19 -28.57 -6.97
CA PRO A 193 29.80 -29.42 -8.10
C PRO A 193 29.11 -28.67 -9.26
N ALA A 194 29.09 -29.24 -10.46
CA ALA A 194 28.46 -28.59 -11.63
C ALA A 194 26.92 -28.57 -11.54
N THR A 195 26.33 -29.60 -10.92
CA THR A 195 24.89 -29.78 -10.69
C THR A 195 24.65 -30.07 -9.21
N PRO A 196 24.85 -29.07 -8.32
CA PRO A 196 24.72 -29.29 -6.88
C PRO A 196 23.27 -29.49 -6.45
N THR A 197 23.06 -30.20 -5.35
CA THR A 197 21.80 -30.20 -4.59
C THR A 197 21.92 -29.38 -3.31
N GLU A 198 20.81 -29.18 -2.60
CA GLU A 198 20.78 -28.48 -1.30
C GLU A 198 21.76 -29.04 -0.24
N THR A 199 22.20 -30.29 -0.38
CA THR A 199 23.15 -30.93 0.54
C THR A 199 24.62 -30.72 0.19
N ASP A 200 24.91 -30.27 -1.04
CA ASP A 200 26.27 -30.12 -1.55
C ASP A 200 26.90 -28.80 -1.10
N ALA A 201 28.14 -28.86 -0.61
CA ALA A 201 28.95 -27.65 -0.42
C ALA A 201 29.46 -27.17 -1.78
N ILE A 202 29.28 -25.88 -2.07
CA ILE A 202 29.61 -25.28 -3.36
C ILE A 202 30.88 -24.43 -3.21
N THR A 203 31.79 -24.59 -4.15
CA THR A 203 32.96 -23.71 -4.30
C THR A 203 32.90 -22.99 -5.64
N VAL A 204 33.21 -21.70 -5.65
CA VAL A 204 33.34 -20.88 -6.86
C VAL A 204 34.81 -20.57 -7.08
N ARG A 205 35.29 -20.73 -8.31
CA ARG A 205 36.65 -20.38 -8.73
C ARG A 205 36.61 -19.11 -9.58
N ALA A 206 37.26 -18.06 -9.11
CA ALA A 206 37.43 -16.79 -9.82
C ALA A 206 38.86 -16.67 -10.33
N THR A 207 39.03 -16.41 -11.64
CA THR A 207 40.36 -16.19 -12.23
C THR A 207 40.64 -14.70 -12.31
N VAL A 208 41.46 -14.21 -11.40
CA VAL A 208 41.94 -12.82 -11.36
C VAL A 208 43.14 -12.68 -12.27
N ARG A 209 43.20 -11.60 -13.06
CA ARG A 209 44.29 -11.26 -13.96
C ARG A 209 44.73 -9.83 -13.73
N ASN A 210 46.04 -9.60 -13.64
CA ASN A 210 46.61 -8.26 -13.72
C ASN A 210 46.93 -7.93 -15.18
N THR A 211 46.11 -7.10 -15.82
CA THR A 211 46.32 -6.57 -17.17
C THR A 211 47.19 -5.33 -17.22
N GLY A 212 47.53 -4.76 -16.06
CA GLY A 212 48.32 -3.54 -15.94
C GLY A 212 49.83 -3.77 -16.10
N PRO A 213 50.59 -2.72 -16.45
CA PRO A 213 52.04 -2.79 -16.65
C PRO A 213 52.87 -2.87 -15.35
N ALA A 214 52.26 -2.74 -14.16
CA ALA A 214 52.93 -2.86 -12.86
C ALA A 214 52.39 -4.03 -12.03
N ALA A 215 53.18 -4.51 -11.06
CA ALA A 215 52.78 -5.62 -10.19
C ALA A 215 51.76 -5.18 -9.13
N ALA A 216 50.68 -5.95 -8.96
CA ALA A 216 49.68 -5.78 -7.91
C ALA A 216 50.16 -6.38 -6.58
N ASN A 217 49.87 -5.68 -5.48
CA ASN A 217 50.07 -6.23 -4.13
C ASN A 217 48.97 -7.26 -3.78
N VAL A 218 49.07 -7.87 -2.60
CA VAL A 218 48.02 -8.76 -2.08
C VAL A 218 46.71 -8.01 -1.92
N THR A 219 45.60 -8.63 -2.33
CA THR A 219 44.23 -8.12 -2.13
C THR A 219 43.27 -9.29 -1.87
N THR A 220 41.97 -9.09 -2.04
CA THR A 220 40.92 -10.08 -1.88
C THR A 220 40.03 -10.13 -3.12
N VAL A 221 39.33 -11.24 -3.29
CA VAL A 221 38.26 -11.38 -4.26
C VAL A 221 36.98 -11.79 -3.52
N ASN A 222 35.89 -11.09 -3.80
CA ASN A 222 34.56 -11.44 -3.34
C ASN A 222 33.83 -12.23 -4.43
N VAL A 223 33.05 -13.23 -4.04
CA VAL A 223 32.07 -13.89 -4.90
C VAL A 223 30.69 -13.61 -4.35
N SER A 224 29.77 -13.24 -5.23
CA SER A 224 28.37 -12.98 -4.91
C SER A 224 27.46 -13.99 -5.61
N LEU A 225 26.42 -14.43 -4.90
CA LEU A 225 25.35 -15.27 -5.43
C LEU A 225 24.02 -14.53 -5.29
N GLY A 226 23.32 -14.32 -6.41
CA GLY A 226 22.06 -13.57 -6.40
C GLY A 226 22.21 -12.10 -5.98
N GLY A 227 23.39 -11.51 -6.19
CA GLY A 227 23.72 -10.13 -5.80
C GLY A 227 24.26 -9.94 -4.37
N VAL A 228 24.31 -11.00 -3.55
CA VAL A 228 24.82 -10.93 -2.17
C VAL A 228 26.20 -11.60 -2.07
N VAL A 229 27.15 -10.97 -1.39
CA VAL A 229 28.50 -11.54 -1.16
C VAL A 229 28.36 -12.86 -0.38
N ALA A 230 28.70 -13.95 -1.06
CA ALA A 230 28.57 -15.33 -0.60
C ALA A 230 29.83 -15.85 0.07
N GLY A 231 30.98 -15.25 -0.23
CA GLY A 231 32.28 -15.59 0.34
C GLY A 231 33.39 -14.70 -0.23
N SER A 232 34.57 -14.74 0.39
CA SER A 232 35.76 -14.04 -0.08
C SER A 232 37.02 -14.90 0.11
N ALA A 233 38.06 -14.59 -0.65
CA ALA A 233 39.36 -15.25 -0.52
C ALA A 233 40.51 -14.29 -0.85
N PRO A 234 41.71 -14.51 -0.27
CA PRO A 234 42.87 -13.70 -0.59
C PRO A 234 43.39 -13.96 -2.01
N VAL A 235 43.81 -12.89 -2.69
CA VAL A 235 44.53 -12.91 -3.96
C VAL A 235 45.97 -12.52 -3.66
N ALA A 236 46.92 -13.45 -3.85
CA ALA A 236 48.34 -13.13 -3.71
C ALA A 236 48.77 -12.07 -4.74
N GLY A 237 49.88 -11.36 -4.48
CA GLY A 237 50.38 -10.35 -5.41
C GLY A 237 50.62 -10.91 -6.81
N LEU A 238 50.19 -10.17 -7.83
CA LEU A 238 50.23 -10.57 -9.24
C LEU A 238 51.20 -9.69 -10.03
N ALA A 239 52.22 -10.30 -10.63
CA ALA A 239 53.08 -9.61 -11.59
C ALA A 239 52.27 -9.08 -12.79
N ALA A 240 52.80 -8.08 -13.49
CA ALA A 240 52.19 -7.56 -14.72
C ALA A 240 51.92 -8.69 -15.74
N GLY A 241 50.69 -8.77 -16.24
CA GLY A 241 50.23 -9.80 -17.18
C GLY A 241 49.90 -11.17 -16.56
N ALA A 242 50.17 -11.40 -15.27
CA ALA A 242 49.92 -12.68 -14.61
C ALA A 242 48.45 -12.88 -14.21
N SER A 243 48.04 -14.14 -14.06
CA SER A 243 46.72 -14.52 -13.55
C SER A 243 46.83 -15.54 -12.40
N ALA A 244 45.85 -15.55 -11.51
CA ALA A 244 45.66 -16.58 -10.50
C ALA A 244 44.18 -16.98 -10.41
N THR A 245 43.92 -18.28 -10.29
CA THR A 245 42.59 -18.80 -9.98
C THR A 245 42.46 -18.99 -8.48
N VAL A 246 41.53 -18.25 -7.87
CA VAL A 246 41.24 -18.28 -6.44
C VAL A 246 39.95 -19.04 -6.22
N THR A 247 39.95 -19.97 -5.26
CA THR A 247 38.77 -20.74 -4.88
C THR A 247 38.13 -20.08 -3.66
N VAL A 248 36.84 -19.77 -3.76
CA VAL A 248 36.00 -19.22 -2.71
C VAL A 248 34.97 -20.27 -2.32
N ASP A 249 34.95 -20.65 -1.04
CA ASP A 249 33.88 -21.46 -0.49
C ASP A 249 32.63 -20.60 -0.32
N VAL A 250 31.54 -21.00 -0.97
CA VAL A 250 30.24 -20.33 -0.86
C VAL A 250 29.23 -21.19 -0.09
N GLY A 251 29.66 -22.30 0.51
CA GLY A 251 28.85 -23.16 1.36
C GLY A 251 27.70 -23.84 0.63
N ARG A 252 26.72 -24.32 1.42
CA ARG A 252 25.47 -24.89 0.89
C ARG A 252 24.50 -23.78 0.48
N ARG A 253 23.63 -24.07 -0.48
CA ARG A 253 22.60 -23.15 -0.97
C ARG A 253 21.27 -23.87 -1.05
N GLY A 254 20.18 -23.14 -0.81
CA GLY A 254 18.84 -23.67 -1.04
C GLY A 254 18.60 -23.96 -2.52
N GLN A 255 17.55 -24.70 -2.82
CA GLN A 255 17.13 -24.92 -4.20
C GLN A 255 16.87 -23.58 -4.89
N GLY A 256 17.40 -23.40 -6.10
CA GLY A 256 17.23 -22.16 -6.83
C GLY A 256 18.24 -21.96 -7.93
N SER A 257 18.06 -20.89 -8.70
CA SER A 257 19.02 -20.45 -9.71
C SER A 257 19.65 -19.13 -9.27
N TYR A 258 20.98 -19.11 -9.13
CA TYR A 258 21.73 -17.97 -8.63
C TYR A 258 22.58 -17.37 -9.74
N SER A 259 22.49 -16.05 -9.95
CA SER A 259 23.54 -15.33 -10.69
C SER A 259 24.84 -15.40 -9.91
N VAL A 260 25.95 -15.67 -10.59
CA VAL A 260 27.28 -15.74 -9.96
C VAL A 260 28.10 -14.55 -10.45
N SER A 261 28.52 -13.68 -9.54
CA SER A 261 29.44 -12.58 -9.87
C SER A 261 30.62 -12.55 -8.93
N SER A 262 31.68 -11.86 -9.33
CA SER A 262 32.87 -11.72 -8.51
C SER A 262 33.52 -10.36 -8.75
N VAL A 263 34.12 -9.82 -7.70
CA VAL A 263 34.82 -8.53 -7.69
C VAL A 263 36.18 -8.73 -7.03
N VAL A 264 37.26 -8.41 -7.74
CA VAL A 264 38.60 -8.32 -7.15
C VAL A 264 38.85 -6.93 -6.58
N ASP A 265 39.64 -6.86 -5.50
CA ASP A 265 39.90 -5.63 -4.74
C ASP A 265 38.64 -4.84 -4.37
N PRO A 266 37.65 -5.48 -3.74
CA PRO A 266 36.34 -4.86 -3.46
C PRO A 266 36.42 -3.66 -2.50
N THR A 267 37.55 -3.46 -1.82
CA THR A 267 37.81 -2.32 -0.93
C THR A 267 38.57 -1.17 -1.60
N ASN A 268 38.92 -1.31 -2.88
CA ASN A 268 39.76 -0.37 -3.63
C ASN A 268 41.08 -0.06 -2.91
N ALA A 269 41.74 -1.10 -2.40
CA ALA A 269 42.97 -0.96 -1.61
C ALA A 269 44.22 -0.87 -2.49
N ILE A 270 44.14 -1.33 -3.75
CA ILE A 270 45.16 -1.20 -4.77
C ILE A 270 44.77 -0.02 -5.66
N ILE A 271 45.71 0.88 -5.92
CA ILE A 271 45.50 1.95 -6.89
C ILE A 271 45.72 1.37 -8.28
N GLU A 272 44.67 1.30 -9.08
CA GLU A 272 44.68 0.63 -10.38
C GLU A 272 44.56 1.63 -11.54
N GLN A 273 44.88 1.19 -12.76
CA GLN A 273 44.65 2.03 -13.95
C GLN A 273 43.15 2.20 -14.25
N ASN A 274 42.33 1.21 -13.86
CA ASN A 274 40.90 1.20 -14.12
C ASN A 274 40.12 0.36 -13.09
N ASP A 275 39.57 0.99 -12.05
CA ASP A 275 38.77 0.27 -11.04
C ASP A 275 37.42 -0.27 -11.58
N ASP A 276 36.98 0.17 -12.77
CA ASP A 276 35.67 -0.19 -13.33
C ASP A 276 35.64 -1.60 -13.97
N ASN A 277 36.79 -2.25 -14.17
CA ASN A 277 36.89 -3.58 -14.80
C ASN A 277 37.14 -4.73 -13.80
N ASN A 278 37.09 -4.44 -12.50
CA ASN A 278 37.38 -5.40 -11.42
C ASN A 278 36.29 -6.48 -11.26
N SER A 279 35.19 -6.42 -11.99
CA SER A 279 34.03 -7.29 -11.80
C SER A 279 33.70 -8.16 -13.01
N LEU A 280 33.21 -9.37 -12.75
CA LEU A 280 32.65 -10.27 -13.77
C LEU A 280 31.38 -10.93 -13.25
N THR A 281 30.38 -11.04 -14.10
CA THR A 281 29.19 -11.88 -13.87
C THR A 281 29.20 -13.04 -14.87
N ALA A 282 29.02 -14.27 -14.37
CA ALA A 282 28.97 -15.47 -15.20
C ALA A 282 27.75 -15.45 -16.13
N SER A 283 27.90 -15.97 -17.35
CA SER A 283 26.82 -16.04 -18.34
C SER A 283 25.76 -17.12 -18.02
N SER A 284 26.13 -18.14 -17.25
CA SER A 284 25.22 -19.18 -16.77
C SER A 284 24.90 -18.97 -15.29
N GLN A 285 23.70 -19.38 -14.88
CA GLN A 285 23.32 -19.40 -13.47
C GLN A 285 23.80 -20.68 -12.79
N LEU A 286 24.15 -20.58 -11.52
CA LEU A 286 24.34 -21.71 -10.62
C LEU A 286 22.96 -22.26 -10.24
N VAL A 287 22.59 -23.44 -10.76
CA VAL A 287 21.31 -24.09 -10.45
C VAL A 287 21.53 -25.15 -9.39
N VAL A 288 20.89 -24.96 -8.23
CA VAL A 288 20.89 -25.90 -7.11
C VAL A 288 19.58 -26.68 -7.13
N ALA A 289 19.66 -27.99 -7.27
CA ALA A 289 18.50 -28.88 -7.30
C ALA A 289 18.07 -29.31 -5.88
N GLN A 290 16.85 -29.82 -5.76
CA GLN A 290 16.39 -30.43 -4.53
C GLN A 290 17.13 -31.75 -4.27
N ALA A 291 17.42 -32.05 -3.00
CA ALA A 291 18.02 -33.33 -2.65
C ALA A 291 16.99 -34.49 -2.71
N PRO A 292 17.41 -35.75 -2.95
CA PRO A 292 16.51 -36.91 -2.92
C PRO A 292 15.99 -37.22 -1.51
N GLY A 293 14.66 -37.33 -1.35
CA GLY A 293 14.01 -37.70 -0.07
C GLY A 293 12.66 -36.99 0.12
N PRO A 294 11.96 -37.23 1.25
CA PRO A 294 10.80 -36.44 1.66
C PRO A 294 11.23 -35.06 2.17
N ASP A 295 10.36 -34.07 2.03
CA ASP A 295 10.58 -32.68 2.47
C ASP A 295 9.23 -32.03 2.79
N LEU A 296 8.91 -31.91 4.06
CA LEU A 296 7.67 -31.34 4.56
C LEU A 296 7.81 -29.82 4.67
N LEU A 297 6.79 -29.16 4.17
CA LEU A 297 6.67 -27.71 4.21
C LEU A 297 5.27 -27.39 4.73
N ILE A 298 5.19 -26.66 5.83
CA ILE A 298 3.92 -26.04 6.22
C ILE A 298 3.68 -24.83 5.32
N THR A 299 2.54 -24.83 4.66
CA THR A 299 2.13 -23.77 3.72
C THR A 299 1.06 -22.84 4.29
N ALA A 300 0.30 -23.27 5.29
CA ALA A 300 -0.70 -22.42 5.96
C ALA A 300 -1.07 -22.94 7.35
N ILE A 301 -1.48 -22.01 8.23
CA ILE A 301 -2.16 -22.26 9.51
C ILE A 301 -3.47 -21.48 9.47
N THR A 302 -4.59 -22.14 9.70
CA THR A 302 -5.91 -21.52 9.66
C THR A 302 -6.60 -21.66 11.01
N PRO A 303 -6.65 -20.59 11.83
CA PRO A 303 -7.50 -20.54 13.01
C PRO A 303 -8.97 -20.38 12.63
N ASN A 304 -9.87 -20.98 13.43
CA ASN A 304 -11.31 -20.78 13.35
C ASN A 304 -11.89 -20.56 14.77
N PRO A 305 -12.51 -19.39 15.04
CA PRO A 305 -12.59 -18.24 14.14
C PRO A 305 -11.21 -17.59 13.92
N PRO A 306 -10.95 -16.93 12.77
CA PRO A 306 -9.65 -16.33 12.48
C PRO A 306 -9.34 -15.12 13.36
N ASN A 307 -10.37 -14.41 13.82
CA ASN A 307 -10.28 -13.24 14.71
C ASN A 307 -11.14 -13.49 15.97
N PRO A 308 -10.69 -14.34 16.90
CA PRO A 308 -11.48 -14.71 18.06
C PRO A 308 -11.65 -13.54 19.03
N ALA A 309 -12.87 -13.36 19.54
CA ALA A 309 -13.08 -12.54 20.73
C ALA A 309 -12.39 -13.17 21.94
N VAL A 310 -12.07 -12.36 22.95
CA VAL A 310 -11.53 -12.85 24.22
C VAL A 310 -12.50 -13.88 24.83
N GLY A 311 -11.98 -15.04 25.21
CA GLY A 311 -12.74 -16.17 25.75
C GLY A 311 -13.32 -17.12 24.70
N ALA A 312 -13.24 -16.80 23.40
CA ALA A 312 -13.72 -17.70 22.34
C ALA A 312 -12.87 -18.97 22.26
N THR A 313 -13.50 -20.10 21.95
CA THR A 313 -12.79 -21.35 21.66
C THR A 313 -12.32 -21.34 20.20
N VAL A 314 -11.03 -21.58 19.99
CA VAL A 314 -10.38 -21.56 18.68
C VAL A 314 -9.94 -22.96 18.31
N THR A 315 -10.28 -23.38 17.10
CA THR A 315 -9.78 -24.60 16.45
C THR A 315 -8.78 -24.24 15.36
N PHE A 316 -7.94 -25.18 14.94
CA PHE A 316 -6.91 -24.91 13.93
C PHE A 316 -6.88 -26.01 12.86
N SER A 317 -6.49 -25.63 11.65
CA SER A 317 -6.03 -26.58 10.63
C SER A 317 -4.67 -26.14 10.07
N VAL A 318 -3.86 -27.10 9.66
CA VAL A 318 -2.50 -26.86 9.15
C VAL A 318 -2.35 -27.53 7.79
N ARG A 319 -1.92 -26.77 6.77
CA ARG A 319 -1.72 -27.26 5.41
C ARG A 319 -0.26 -27.67 5.20
N LEU A 320 0.02 -28.97 5.09
CA LEU A 320 1.35 -29.55 4.88
C LEU A 320 1.51 -30.00 3.43
N ASN A 321 2.61 -29.60 2.79
CA ASN A 321 3.03 -30.09 1.49
C ASN A 321 4.29 -30.96 1.67
N ASN A 322 4.32 -32.16 1.08
CA ASN A 322 5.58 -32.87 0.90
C ASN A 322 6.17 -32.44 -0.44
N ARG A 323 7.04 -31.43 -0.44
CA ARG A 323 7.72 -30.95 -1.64
C ARG A 323 8.85 -31.88 -2.10
N GLY A 324 9.15 -32.94 -1.33
CA GLY A 324 10.23 -33.88 -1.62
C GLY A 324 9.95 -34.79 -2.82
N THR A 325 10.97 -35.54 -3.22
CA THR A 325 10.91 -36.47 -4.36
C THR A 325 10.37 -37.84 -3.99
N THR A 326 10.19 -38.14 -2.71
CA THR A 326 9.64 -39.42 -2.21
C THR A 326 8.56 -39.21 -1.16
N ALA A 327 7.68 -40.20 -0.96
CA ALA A 327 6.68 -40.16 0.12
C ALA A 327 7.34 -40.22 1.52
N THR A 328 6.68 -39.69 2.55
CA THR A 328 7.20 -39.75 3.92
C THR A 328 7.20 -41.16 4.52
N GLY A 329 6.30 -42.04 4.05
CA GLY A 329 6.32 -43.49 4.33
C GLY A 329 5.86 -43.90 5.73
N VAL A 330 5.81 -42.98 6.70
CA VAL A 330 5.40 -43.23 8.09
C VAL A 330 4.38 -42.18 8.55
N THR A 331 3.63 -42.51 9.61
CA THR A 331 2.80 -41.54 10.34
C THR A 331 3.68 -40.71 11.25
N THR A 332 3.48 -39.40 11.26
CA THR A 332 4.18 -38.44 12.15
C THR A 332 3.21 -37.55 12.94
N VAL A 333 3.70 -36.56 13.68
CA VAL A 333 2.92 -35.58 14.45
C VAL A 333 3.05 -34.20 13.83
N THR A 334 1.92 -33.59 13.48
CA THR A 334 1.83 -32.13 13.32
C THR A 334 1.53 -31.51 14.68
N ARG A 335 2.43 -30.65 15.17
CA ARG A 335 2.27 -29.92 16.43
C ARG A 335 1.88 -28.48 16.14
N LEU A 336 0.95 -27.94 16.92
CA LEU A 336 0.62 -26.52 16.92
C LEU A 336 0.77 -25.98 18.34
N THR A 337 1.55 -24.91 18.50
CA THR A 337 1.67 -24.16 19.75
C THR A 337 1.01 -22.80 19.60
N VAL A 338 0.28 -22.36 20.63
CA VAL A 338 -0.35 -21.04 20.68
C VAL A 338 -0.47 -20.59 22.13
N GLY A 339 0.13 -19.46 22.47
CA GLY A 339 0.30 -19.06 23.87
C GLY A 339 1.03 -20.16 24.67
N SER A 340 0.41 -20.65 25.75
CA SER A 340 0.91 -21.77 26.55
C SER A 340 0.39 -23.15 26.09
N ALA A 341 -0.50 -23.21 25.09
CA ALA A 341 -1.09 -24.46 24.61
C ALA A 341 -0.16 -25.16 23.62
N THR A 342 -0.13 -26.50 23.68
CA THR A 342 0.51 -27.37 22.68
C THR A 342 -0.49 -28.44 22.26
N LEU A 343 -0.85 -28.46 20.99
CA LEU A 343 -1.83 -29.35 20.38
C LEU A 343 -1.11 -30.27 19.39
N ASN A 344 -1.23 -31.59 19.55
CA ASN A 344 -0.55 -32.58 18.69
C ASN A 344 -1.59 -33.38 17.90
N THR A 345 -1.34 -33.60 16.61
CA THR A 345 -2.21 -34.38 15.73
C THR A 345 -1.41 -35.36 14.89
N ASN A 346 -1.86 -36.62 14.84
CA ASN A 346 -1.24 -37.62 13.96
C ASN A 346 -1.48 -37.28 12.49
N THR A 347 -0.42 -37.29 11.69
CA THR A 347 -0.40 -37.01 10.26
C THR A 347 0.06 -38.26 9.52
N SER A 348 -0.80 -38.81 8.67
CA SER A 348 -0.48 -40.02 7.89
C SER A 348 0.59 -39.73 6.82
N SER A 349 1.13 -40.79 6.21
CA SER A 349 2.12 -40.64 5.13
C SER A 349 1.63 -39.74 3.99
N ILE A 350 2.47 -38.80 3.56
CA ILE A 350 2.17 -37.83 2.49
C ILE A 350 2.99 -38.23 1.25
N SER A 351 2.33 -38.39 0.10
CA SER A 351 2.99 -38.71 -1.17
C SER A 351 3.88 -37.56 -1.65
N ALA A 352 4.90 -37.85 -2.47
CA ALA A 352 5.73 -36.83 -3.09
C ALA A 352 4.88 -35.82 -3.89
N GLY A 353 5.13 -34.53 -3.70
CA GLY A 353 4.39 -33.41 -4.30
C GLY A 353 2.97 -33.17 -3.75
N ALA A 354 2.46 -34.03 -2.87
CA ALA A 354 1.09 -33.91 -2.36
C ALA A 354 0.97 -32.89 -1.23
N THR A 355 -0.21 -32.27 -1.14
CA THR A 355 -0.58 -31.37 -0.05
C THR A 355 -1.78 -31.92 0.71
N VAL A 356 -1.72 -31.89 2.04
CA VAL A 356 -2.79 -32.33 2.94
C VAL A 356 -3.14 -31.23 3.94
N THR A 357 -4.41 -31.14 4.33
CA THR A 357 -4.87 -30.28 5.41
C THR A 357 -5.13 -31.13 6.65
N VAL A 358 -4.35 -30.88 7.71
CA VAL A 358 -4.42 -31.61 8.98
C VAL A 358 -5.32 -30.82 9.95
N PRO A 359 -6.52 -31.31 10.31
CA PRO A 359 -7.34 -30.68 11.34
C PRO A 359 -6.72 -30.95 12.71
N VAL A 360 -6.33 -29.90 13.42
CA VAL A 360 -5.61 -30.04 14.69
C VAL A 360 -6.55 -30.57 15.78
N SER A 361 -6.15 -31.64 16.44
CA SER A 361 -6.86 -32.23 17.57
C SER A 361 -6.72 -31.33 18.82
N GLY A 362 -7.86 -30.83 19.31
CA GLY A 362 -7.94 -29.96 20.48
C GLY A 362 -8.40 -28.55 20.11
N ASN A 363 -8.37 -27.65 21.10
CA ASN A 363 -8.74 -26.26 20.94
C ASN A 363 -7.92 -25.37 21.88
N TRP A 364 -7.95 -24.07 21.62
CA TRP A 364 -7.35 -23.03 22.45
C TRP A 364 -8.41 -22.00 22.82
N THR A 365 -8.50 -21.63 24.11
CA THR A 365 -9.34 -20.50 24.53
C THR A 365 -8.56 -19.21 24.33
N ALA A 366 -9.10 -18.32 23.52
CA ALA A 366 -8.46 -17.07 23.14
C ALA A 366 -8.33 -16.14 24.37
N THR A 367 -7.12 -15.66 24.65
CA THR A 367 -6.82 -14.68 25.71
C THR A 367 -6.45 -13.35 25.09
N SER A 368 -6.83 -12.20 25.68
CA SER A 368 -6.63 -10.88 25.05
C SER A 368 -5.17 -10.62 24.65
N GLY A 369 -4.96 -9.94 23.52
CA GLY A 369 -3.64 -9.59 23.01
C GLY A 369 -3.21 -10.45 21.83
N GLY A 370 -1.96 -10.28 21.39
CA GLY A 370 -1.36 -11.10 20.33
C GLY A 370 -0.82 -12.42 20.87
N ALA A 371 -1.01 -13.50 20.12
CA ALA A 371 -0.34 -14.78 20.31
C ALA A 371 0.32 -15.20 19.00
N THR A 372 1.51 -15.80 19.08
CA THR A 372 2.12 -16.46 17.91
C THR A 372 1.64 -17.90 17.89
N ILE A 373 0.98 -18.29 16.79
CA ILE A 373 0.68 -19.68 16.48
C ILE A 373 1.89 -20.23 15.73
N THR A 374 2.47 -21.32 16.19
CA THR A 374 3.53 -22.03 15.46
C THR A 374 3.08 -23.44 15.19
N ALA A 375 2.96 -23.80 13.91
CA ALA A 375 2.78 -25.18 13.51
C ALA A 375 4.14 -25.77 13.13
N THR A 376 4.36 -27.04 13.45
CA THR A 376 5.56 -27.80 13.14
C THR A 376 5.16 -29.17 12.59
N ALA A 377 5.55 -29.45 11.36
CA ALA A 377 5.44 -30.75 10.71
C ALA A 377 6.53 -31.66 11.29
N ASP A 378 6.26 -32.96 11.30
CA ASP A 378 7.15 -33.95 11.90
C ASP A 378 7.73 -33.54 13.27
N ALA A 379 6.88 -33.04 14.17
CA ALA A 379 7.30 -32.47 15.46
C ALA A 379 7.96 -33.49 16.43
N THR A 380 8.05 -34.76 16.02
CA THR A 380 8.74 -35.85 16.71
C THR A 380 10.02 -36.29 16.00
N ASN A 381 10.38 -35.67 14.88
CA ASN A 381 11.57 -35.98 14.07
C ASN A 381 11.61 -37.47 13.66
N ALA A 382 10.46 -37.99 13.24
CA ALA A 382 10.26 -39.39 12.84
C ALA A 382 10.63 -39.65 11.37
N ILE A 383 10.73 -38.60 10.56
CA ILE A 383 11.09 -38.65 9.14
C ILE A 383 12.45 -37.95 9.03
N ALA A 384 13.38 -38.55 8.30
CA ALA A 384 14.61 -37.86 7.93
C ALA A 384 14.35 -37.06 6.66
N GLU A 385 14.33 -35.74 6.78
CA GLU A 385 13.92 -34.84 5.70
C GLU A 385 15.14 -34.24 5.00
N THR A 386 14.96 -33.88 3.72
CA THR A 386 16.04 -33.21 2.97
C THR A 386 16.26 -31.78 3.44
N ASN A 387 15.25 -31.17 4.05
CA ASN A 387 15.31 -29.87 4.69
C ASN A 387 14.49 -29.93 5.98
N GLU A 388 15.16 -29.79 7.13
CA GLU A 388 14.50 -29.78 8.45
C GLU A 388 14.10 -28.36 8.88
N THR A 389 14.54 -27.34 8.14
CA THR A 389 14.41 -25.93 8.56
C THR A 389 13.11 -25.27 8.11
N ASN A 390 12.37 -25.91 7.20
CA ASN A 390 11.08 -25.46 6.65
C ASN A 390 9.87 -26.23 7.21
N ASN A 391 10.10 -27.08 8.21
CA ASN A 391 9.06 -27.82 8.90
C ASN A 391 8.15 -26.97 9.77
N SER A 392 8.48 -25.69 10.00
CA SER A 392 7.75 -24.82 10.90
C SER A 392 7.24 -23.57 10.20
N LEU A 393 5.99 -23.21 10.45
CA LEU A 393 5.40 -21.92 10.08
C LEU A 393 4.87 -21.25 11.34
N SER A 394 5.11 -19.95 11.47
CA SER A 394 4.51 -19.15 12.53
C SER A 394 3.61 -18.09 11.92
N THR A 395 2.42 -17.91 12.49
CA THR A 395 1.51 -16.81 12.16
C THR A 395 1.06 -16.11 13.43
N ALA A 396 0.84 -14.80 13.38
CA ALA A 396 0.24 -14.09 14.49
C ALA A 396 -1.28 -14.33 14.49
N ILE A 397 -1.86 -14.52 15.67
CA ILE A 397 -3.29 -14.37 15.91
C ILE A 397 -3.47 -13.28 16.95
N VAL A 398 -4.35 -12.33 16.69
CA VAL A 398 -4.65 -11.30 17.66
C VAL A 398 -6.07 -11.46 18.14
N VAL A 399 -6.18 -11.67 19.45
CA VAL A 399 -7.44 -11.94 20.12
C VAL A 399 -8.05 -10.63 20.59
N GLY A 400 -9.33 -10.44 20.28
CA GLY A 400 -10.11 -9.29 20.73
C GLY A 400 -9.96 -8.05 19.87
N ARG A 401 -9.46 -8.18 18.63
CA ARG A 401 -9.51 -7.13 17.61
C ARG A 401 -10.54 -7.45 16.53
N GLY A 402 -11.10 -6.41 15.93
CA GLY A 402 -12.14 -6.54 14.92
C GLY A 402 -13.53 -6.78 15.52
N ALA A 403 -14.52 -6.83 14.65
CA ALA A 403 -15.89 -7.16 15.01
C ALA A 403 -16.06 -8.67 15.22
N ALA A 404 -16.92 -9.05 16.15
CA ALA A 404 -17.46 -10.39 16.28
C ALA A 404 -18.54 -10.58 15.21
N LEU A 405 -18.13 -11.13 14.07
CA LEU A 405 -18.97 -11.30 12.88
C LEU A 405 -19.76 -12.63 12.93
N PRO A 406 -21.00 -12.66 12.42
CA PRO A 406 -21.80 -13.87 12.38
C PRO A 406 -21.40 -14.83 11.24
N TYR A 407 -20.57 -14.36 10.30
CA TYR A 407 -19.98 -15.13 9.21
C TYR A 407 -18.52 -15.49 9.48
N VAL A 408 -18.06 -16.53 8.80
CA VAL A 408 -16.63 -16.79 8.57
C VAL A 408 -16.31 -16.47 7.12
N GLU A 409 -15.23 -15.73 6.92
CA GLU A 409 -14.68 -15.39 5.61
C GLU A 409 -13.67 -16.45 5.16
N TYR A 410 -13.67 -16.77 3.87
CA TYR A 410 -12.76 -17.72 3.24
C TYR A 410 -12.19 -17.12 1.95
N GLU A 411 -10.88 -16.92 1.92
CA GLU A 411 -10.14 -16.39 0.77
C GLU A 411 -10.03 -17.43 -0.35
N ALA A 412 -10.24 -17.02 -1.61
CA ALA A 412 -10.28 -17.91 -2.76
C ALA A 412 -8.91 -18.55 -3.05
N GLU A 413 -7.82 -17.81 -2.86
CA GLU A 413 -6.45 -18.27 -3.05
C GLU A 413 -6.01 -19.31 -2.01
N ALA A 414 -6.67 -19.36 -0.86
CA ALA A 414 -6.45 -20.36 0.18
C ALA A 414 -7.25 -21.65 -0.06
N ALA A 415 -8.26 -21.61 -0.94
CA ALA A 415 -9.14 -22.71 -1.26
C ALA A 415 -8.53 -23.72 -2.25
N ASN A 416 -9.24 -24.82 -2.51
CA ASN A 416 -8.88 -25.71 -3.62
C ASN A 416 -9.43 -25.12 -4.92
N TYR A 417 -8.61 -24.79 -5.90
CA TYR A 417 -9.09 -24.17 -7.13
C TYR A 417 -8.47 -24.75 -8.39
N GLN A 418 -9.21 -24.64 -9.49
CA GLN A 418 -8.73 -24.82 -10.85
C GLN A 418 -9.04 -23.54 -11.62
N GLY A 419 -8.06 -22.64 -11.69
CA GLY A 419 -8.16 -21.31 -12.27
C GLY A 419 -6.78 -20.63 -12.28
N THR A 420 -6.74 -19.35 -12.63
CA THR A 420 -5.50 -18.57 -12.59
C THR A 420 -5.45 -17.76 -11.30
N LEU A 421 -4.42 -17.98 -10.48
CA LEU A 421 -4.14 -17.13 -9.33
C LEU A 421 -3.69 -15.74 -9.80
N LEU A 422 -4.33 -14.69 -9.29
CA LEU A 422 -3.94 -13.30 -9.45
C LEU A 422 -3.24 -12.84 -8.16
N GLN A 423 -2.11 -12.16 -8.30
CA GLN A 423 -1.34 -11.59 -7.19
C GLN A 423 -0.72 -10.27 -7.63
N THR A 424 -0.52 -9.35 -6.68
CA THR A 424 0.18 -8.08 -6.94
C THR A 424 1.56 -8.07 -6.29
N ASP A 425 2.44 -7.20 -6.79
CA ASP A 425 3.68 -6.87 -6.14
C ASP A 425 3.47 -6.07 -4.83
N PRO A 426 4.50 -5.96 -3.96
CA PRO A 426 4.42 -5.19 -2.72
C PRO A 426 4.24 -3.67 -2.88
N LEU A 427 4.48 -3.08 -4.06
CA LEU A 427 4.27 -1.65 -4.31
C LEU A 427 2.78 -1.32 -4.37
N ARG A 428 1.95 -2.28 -4.83
CA ARG A 428 0.49 -2.18 -4.86
C ARG A 428 0.01 -0.91 -5.56
N THR A 429 0.61 -0.65 -6.72
CA THR A 429 0.36 0.53 -7.55
C THR A 429 -1.13 0.81 -7.70
N PHE A 430 -1.54 2.03 -7.37
CA PHE A 430 -2.92 2.48 -7.39
C PHE A 430 -3.25 3.20 -8.71
N GLY A 431 -4.53 3.34 -9.03
CA GLY A 431 -4.96 4.13 -10.19
C GLY A 431 -4.86 3.41 -11.54
N HIS A 432 -4.50 2.11 -11.52
CA HIS A 432 -4.42 1.27 -12.71
C HIS A 432 -5.22 -0.02 -12.53
N THR A 433 -5.67 -0.59 -13.65
CA THR A 433 -6.45 -1.84 -13.66
C THR A 433 -5.62 -3.02 -13.20
N ASN A 434 -5.81 -3.43 -11.95
CA ASN A 434 -5.20 -4.62 -11.37
C ASN A 434 -6.13 -5.26 -10.35
N PHE A 435 -6.76 -6.38 -10.70
CA PHE A 435 -7.68 -7.07 -9.79
C PHE A 435 -7.01 -7.49 -8.47
N ALA A 436 -5.74 -7.89 -8.52
CA ALA A 436 -5.06 -8.37 -7.33
C ALA A 436 -4.76 -7.25 -6.33
N THR A 437 -4.59 -6.00 -6.76
CA THR A 437 -4.43 -4.90 -5.80
C THR A 437 -5.73 -4.65 -5.03
N GLU A 438 -6.89 -4.77 -5.69
CA GLU A 438 -8.22 -4.57 -5.06
C GLU A 438 -8.81 -5.82 -4.37
N SER A 439 -8.06 -6.91 -4.36
CA SER A 439 -8.44 -8.17 -3.72
C SER A 439 -8.12 -8.19 -2.24
N SER A 440 -8.95 -8.88 -1.45
CA SER A 440 -8.57 -9.24 -0.07
C SER A 440 -7.30 -10.08 -0.10
N GLY A 441 -6.42 -9.89 0.89
CA GLY A 441 -5.11 -10.56 0.89
C GLY A 441 -4.19 -10.15 -0.27
N ARG A 442 -4.66 -9.25 -1.15
CA ARG A 442 -4.05 -8.87 -2.43
C ARG A 442 -3.94 -10.00 -3.44
N GLN A 443 -4.88 -10.95 -3.37
CA GLN A 443 -4.89 -12.16 -4.21
C GLN A 443 -6.32 -12.60 -4.54
N SER A 444 -6.52 -13.22 -5.70
CA SER A 444 -7.82 -13.81 -6.06
C SER A 444 -7.67 -14.87 -7.13
N VAL A 445 -8.75 -15.61 -7.43
CA VAL A 445 -8.72 -16.66 -8.46
C VAL A 445 -9.61 -16.28 -9.64
N ARG A 446 -9.02 -16.27 -10.83
CA ARG A 446 -9.71 -15.99 -12.10
C ARG A 446 -10.10 -17.25 -12.85
N LEU A 447 -11.38 -17.35 -13.22
CA LEU A 447 -11.98 -18.43 -14.00
C LEU A 447 -12.32 -17.92 -15.41
N THR A 448 -11.71 -18.51 -16.44
CA THR A 448 -11.81 -18.15 -17.86
C THR A 448 -12.35 -19.27 -18.75
N SER A 449 -12.48 -20.50 -18.23
CA SER A 449 -12.94 -21.66 -19.00
C SER A 449 -13.99 -22.47 -18.26
N THR A 450 -14.91 -23.10 -19.00
CA THR A 450 -15.89 -24.03 -18.42
C THR A 450 -15.20 -25.16 -17.64
N GLY A 451 -15.71 -25.48 -16.47
CA GLY A 451 -15.17 -26.48 -15.54
C GLY A 451 -14.16 -25.92 -14.54
N GLN A 452 -13.66 -24.69 -14.72
CA GLN A 452 -12.82 -24.03 -13.72
C GLN A 452 -13.63 -23.64 -12.47
N PHE A 453 -13.00 -23.71 -11.30
CA PHE A 453 -13.70 -23.56 -10.02
C PHE A 453 -12.82 -23.03 -8.89
N VAL A 454 -13.47 -22.61 -7.80
CA VAL A 454 -12.91 -22.45 -6.45
C VAL A 454 -13.80 -23.23 -5.46
N GLU A 455 -13.20 -24.13 -4.67
CA GLU A 455 -13.87 -25.02 -3.72
C GLU A 455 -13.37 -24.77 -2.29
N PHE A 456 -14.27 -24.21 -1.49
CA PHE A 456 -14.08 -23.88 -0.08
C PHE A 456 -14.60 -25.00 0.81
N THR A 457 -14.01 -25.18 1.99
CA THR A 457 -14.51 -26.10 3.02
C THR A 457 -14.91 -25.29 4.24
N SER A 458 -16.19 -25.35 4.63
CA SER A 458 -16.69 -24.55 5.74
C SER A 458 -16.12 -25.03 7.08
N ALA A 459 -15.69 -24.09 7.91
CA ALA A 459 -15.29 -24.34 9.29
C ALA A 459 -16.50 -24.39 10.24
N ASN A 460 -17.60 -23.71 9.87
CA ASN A 460 -18.85 -23.65 10.63
C ASN A 460 -20.05 -24.14 9.80
N ALA A 461 -21.18 -24.34 10.47
CA ALA A 461 -22.45 -24.53 9.78
C ALA A 461 -22.84 -23.24 9.02
N ALA A 462 -23.52 -23.39 7.88
CA ALA A 462 -23.94 -22.26 7.07
C ALA A 462 -25.20 -22.58 6.26
N ASN A 463 -26.04 -21.57 6.06
CA ASN A 463 -27.20 -21.59 5.17
C ASN A 463 -27.28 -20.33 4.31
N SER A 464 -26.17 -19.60 4.18
CA SER A 464 -26.04 -18.41 3.36
C SER A 464 -24.64 -18.37 2.76
N ILE A 465 -24.51 -17.59 1.69
CA ILE A 465 -23.24 -17.30 1.05
C ILE A 465 -23.24 -15.85 0.58
N VAL A 466 -22.14 -15.16 0.82
CA VAL A 466 -21.77 -13.91 0.12
C VAL A 466 -20.55 -14.22 -0.71
N VAL A 467 -20.49 -13.73 -1.94
CA VAL A 467 -19.36 -13.90 -2.86
C VAL A 467 -18.89 -12.53 -3.27
N ARG A 468 -17.68 -12.14 -2.86
CA ARG A 468 -17.01 -10.97 -3.41
C ARG A 468 -16.38 -11.35 -4.74
N ASN A 469 -16.82 -10.70 -5.81
CA ASN A 469 -16.54 -11.14 -7.17
C ASN A 469 -16.36 -9.98 -8.13
N SER A 470 -15.77 -10.27 -9.29
CA SER A 470 -15.76 -9.38 -10.44
C SER A 470 -16.09 -10.15 -11.72
N ILE A 471 -17.07 -9.65 -12.45
CA ILE A 471 -17.39 -10.05 -13.83
C ILE A 471 -17.20 -8.84 -14.75
N PRO A 472 -17.06 -9.03 -16.08
CA PRO A 472 -16.84 -7.93 -17.01
C PRO A 472 -17.98 -6.92 -16.98
N ASP A 473 -17.62 -5.65 -17.09
CA ASP A 473 -18.58 -4.59 -17.42
C ASP A 473 -19.10 -4.74 -18.86
N ALA A 474 -20.23 -4.08 -19.15
CA ALA A 474 -20.77 -4.00 -20.50
C ALA A 474 -19.85 -3.13 -21.38
N PRO A 475 -19.75 -3.40 -22.69
CA PRO A 475 -18.91 -2.59 -23.59
C PRO A 475 -19.21 -1.08 -23.58
N GLY A 476 -20.45 -0.69 -23.26
CA GLY A 476 -20.87 0.71 -23.12
C GLY A 476 -20.93 1.22 -21.68
N GLY A 477 -20.51 0.42 -20.70
CA GLY A 477 -20.70 0.70 -19.29
C GLY A 477 -22.08 0.32 -18.77
N GLY A 478 -22.30 0.51 -17.47
CA GLY A 478 -23.59 0.28 -16.83
C GLY A 478 -23.83 -1.15 -16.34
N GLY A 479 -22.83 -2.02 -16.42
CA GLY A 479 -22.83 -3.36 -15.84
C GLY A 479 -23.41 -4.45 -16.73
N THR A 480 -23.09 -5.70 -16.38
CA THR A 480 -23.74 -6.91 -16.89
C THR A 480 -24.20 -7.78 -15.73
N ASP A 481 -25.17 -8.65 -16.00
CA ASP A 481 -25.57 -9.73 -15.09
C ASP A 481 -25.11 -11.07 -15.65
N ALA A 482 -24.62 -11.94 -14.77
CA ALA A 482 -24.24 -13.31 -15.10
C ALA A 482 -24.61 -14.25 -13.97
N THR A 483 -24.33 -15.53 -14.16
CA THR A 483 -24.44 -16.52 -13.08
C THR A 483 -23.14 -17.28 -12.89
N ILE A 484 -22.97 -17.84 -11.69
CA ILE A 484 -21.97 -18.87 -11.39
C ILE A 484 -22.65 -20.05 -10.70
N SER A 485 -22.35 -21.28 -11.12
CA SER A 485 -22.90 -22.47 -10.49
C SER A 485 -22.28 -22.72 -9.10
N LEU A 486 -23.14 -22.91 -8.10
CA LEU A 486 -22.77 -23.37 -6.76
C LEU A 486 -23.05 -24.87 -6.63
N TYR A 487 -22.01 -25.63 -6.27
CA TYR A 487 -22.09 -27.03 -5.89
C TYR A 487 -21.84 -27.16 -4.39
N VAL A 488 -22.60 -28.04 -3.73
CA VAL A 488 -22.39 -28.41 -2.33
C VAL A 488 -22.07 -29.90 -2.23
N ASN A 489 -20.91 -30.24 -1.68
CA ASN A 489 -20.37 -31.61 -1.63
C ASN A 489 -20.39 -32.30 -3.02
N GLY A 490 -20.03 -31.55 -4.07
CA GLY A 490 -19.99 -32.03 -5.45
C GLY A 490 -21.35 -32.15 -6.15
N THR A 491 -22.46 -31.88 -5.46
CA THR A 491 -23.81 -31.88 -6.04
C THR A 491 -24.23 -30.45 -6.39
N PHE A 492 -24.79 -30.23 -7.58
CA PHE A 492 -25.30 -28.92 -7.96
C PHE A 492 -26.40 -28.47 -6.99
N ALA A 493 -26.25 -27.28 -6.42
CA ALA A 493 -27.21 -26.71 -5.47
C ALA A 493 -28.10 -25.66 -6.13
N GLN A 494 -27.49 -24.60 -6.66
CA GLN A 494 -28.17 -23.52 -7.37
C GLN A 494 -27.17 -22.69 -8.20
N LYS A 495 -27.68 -21.81 -9.06
CA LYS A 495 -26.88 -20.74 -9.66
C LYS A 495 -26.97 -19.50 -8.78
N LEU A 496 -25.84 -18.85 -8.54
CA LEU A 496 -25.78 -17.54 -7.89
C LEU A 496 -25.78 -16.46 -8.97
N SER A 497 -26.61 -15.44 -8.79
CA SER A 497 -26.60 -14.25 -9.64
C SER A 497 -25.44 -13.35 -9.27
N LEU A 498 -24.65 -12.93 -10.26
CA LEU A 498 -23.57 -11.97 -10.13
C LEU A 498 -23.87 -10.75 -11.00
N SER A 499 -23.45 -9.56 -10.57
CA SER A 499 -23.63 -8.33 -11.33
C SER A 499 -22.37 -7.49 -11.28
N SER A 500 -22.10 -6.73 -12.35
CA SER A 500 -21.10 -5.67 -12.36
C SER A 500 -21.71 -4.26 -12.38
N LYS A 501 -23.02 -4.16 -12.11
CA LYS A 501 -23.78 -2.90 -12.17
C LYS A 501 -23.28 -1.83 -11.21
N HIS A 502 -22.80 -2.24 -10.04
CA HIS A 502 -22.32 -1.35 -9.00
C HIS A 502 -20.80 -1.42 -8.81
N SER A 503 -20.06 -2.03 -9.73
CA SER A 503 -18.59 -1.98 -9.82
C SER A 503 -18.16 -1.20 -11.07
N TRP A 504 -16.86 -1.17 -11.33
CA TRP A 504 -16.24 -0.55 -12.51
C TRP A 504 -16.40 0.97 -12.59
N LEU A 505 -15.40 1.66 -12.04
CA LEU A 505 -15.15 3.08 -12.27
C LEU A 505 -13.94 3.24 -13.18
N TYR A 506 -13.95 4.25 -14.04
CA TYR A 506 -12.92 4.47 -15.06
C TYR A 506 -12.46 5.92 -15.11
N GLY A 507 -11.17 6.09 -15.39
CA GLY A 507 -10.53 7.39 -15.61
C GLY A 507 -9.11 7.39 -15.07
N ALA A 508 -8.32 8.42 -15.39
CA ALA A 508 -6.93 8.58 -14.94
C ALA A 508 -6.76 9.60 -13.79
N THR A 509 -7.87 10.09 -13.23
CA THR A 509 -7.86 11.12 -12.16
C THR A 509 -8.00 10.48 -10.78
N ASP A 510 -7.40 11.07 -9.75
CA ASP A 510 -7.65 10.69 -8.36
C ASP A 510 -8.83 11.45 -7.74
N ASP A 511 -9.41 12.40 -8.48
CA ASP A 511 -10.65 13.08 -8.10
C ASP A 511 -11.83 12.11 -8.18
N PRO A 512 -12.58 11.85 -7.09
CA PRO A 512 -13.55 10.77 -7.08
C PRO A 512 -14.77 11.11 -7.94
N GLU A 513 -15.20 12.36 -7.98
CA GLU A 513 -16.25 12.85 -8.87
C GLU A 513 -15.81 12.93 -10.35
N GLY A 514 -14.50 12.83 -10.60
CA GLY A 514 -13.93 12.77 -11.94
C GLY A 514 -13.93 11.35 -12.54
N LEU A 515 -14.23 10.33 -11.74
CA LEU A 515 -14.38 8.96 -12.22
C LEU A 515 -15.76 8.75 -12.85
N THR A 516 -15.80 7.95 -13.90
CA THR A 516 -17.02 7.67 -14.66
C THR A 516 -17.32 6.18 -14.67
N ASN A 517 -18.56 5.81 -14.94
CA ASN A 517 -18.97 4.44 -15.24
C ASN A 517 -18.98 4.16 -16.77
N SER A 518 -18.26 4.97 -17.55
CA SER A 518 -18.10 4.81 -18.99
C SER A 518 -16.73 4.15 -19.28
N PRO A 519 -16.69 2.98 -19.93
CA PRO A 519 -15.45 2.24 -20.14
C PRO A 519 -14.36 3.03 -20.86
N GLN A 520 -13.18 3.08 -20.25
CA GLN A 520 -11.93 3.62 -20.79
C GLN A 520 -10.74 2.94 -20.10
N SER A 521 -9.51 3.43 -20.26
CA SER A 521 -8.35 2.91 -19.51
C SER A 521 -8.52 3.13 -18.01
N ASP A 522 -7.68 2.45 -17.22
CA ASP A 522 -7.54 2.70 -15.78
C ASP A 522 -8.85 2.46 -15.01
N ALA A 523 -9.47 1.32 -15.33
CA ALA A 523 -10.59 0.76 -14.58
C ALA A 523 -10.17 0.40 -13.15
N ARG A 524 -11.09 0.61 -12.21
CA ARG A 524 -10.91 0.49 -10.78
C ARG A 524 -12.24 0.26 -10.05
N ARG A 525 -12.21 -0.05 -8.75
CA ARG A 525 -13.39 -0.49 -7.97
C ARG A 525 -14.10 -1.63 -8.72
N MET A 526 -13.33 -2.64 -9.10
CA MET A 526 -13.69 -3.72 -10.03
C MET A 526 -14.52 -4.82 -9.37
N PHE A 527 -14.56 -4.87 -8.05
CA PHE A 527 -15.30 -5.87 -7.30
C PHE A 527 -16.63 -5.33 -6.80
N ASP A 528 -17.58 -6.24 -6.69
CA ASP A 528 -18.87 -6.07 -6.02
C ASP A 528 -19.16 -7.35 -5.22
N GLU A 529 -20.24 -7.34 -4.44
CA GLU A 529 -20.68 -8.51 -3.70
C GLU A 529 -22.02 -9.06 -4.22
N SER A 530 -22.20 -10.37 -4.07
CA SER A 530 -23.44 -11.04 -4.40
C SER A 530 -23.78 -12.04 -3.30
N HIS A 531 -25.03 -12.08 -2.86
CA HIS A 531 -25.43 -12.85 -1.69
C HIS A 531 -26.68 -13.72 -1.94
N ALA A 532 -26.77 -14.85 -1.26
CA ALA A 532 -27.92 -15.75 -1.35
C ALA A 532 -28.15 -16.52 -0.05
N LEU A 533 -29.42 -16.71 0.30
CA LEU A 533 -29.83 -17.76 1.24
C LEU A 533 -29.90 -19.11 0.52
N LEU A 534 -29.46 -20.15 1.20
CA LEU A 534 -29.49 -21.53 0.72
C LEU A 534 -30.77 -22.22 1.19
N SER A 535 -31.24 -23.21 0.42
CA SER A 535 -32.50 -23.93 0.71
C SER A 535 -32.46 -24.78 1.99
N THR A 536 -31.28 -24.99 2.58
CA THR A 536 -31.08 -25.76 3.79
C THR A 536 -29.81 -25.31 4.52
N SER A 537 -29.68 -25.72 5.77
CA SER A 537 -28.45 -25.54 6.55
C SER A 537 -27.50 -26.71 6.32
N TYR A 538 -26.24 -26.39 6.07
CA TYR A 538 -25.17 -27.35 5.91
C TYR A 538 -24.26 -27.36 7.15
N PRO A 539 -23.78 -28.53 7.61
CA PRO A 539 -22.89 -28.62 8.76
C PRO A 539 -21.48 -28.11 8.43
N ALA A 540 -20.65 -27.91 9.46
CA ALA A 540 -19.21 -27.69 9.31
C ALA A 540 -18.55 -28.85 8.53
N GLY A 541 -17.48 -28.54 7.79
CA GLY A 541 -16.79 -29.46 6.88
C GLY A 541 -17.45 -29.60 5.51
N THR A 542 -18.51 -28.85 5.23
CA THR A 542 -19.19 -28.88 3.93
C THR A 542 -18.35 -28.20 2.87
N LYS A 543 -18.28 -28.81 1.68
CA LYS A 543 -17.58 -28.23 0.53
C LYS A 543 -18.52 -27.38 -0.30
N PHE A 544 -18.20 -26.09 -0.45
CA PHE A 544 -18.90 -25.14 -1.31
C PHE A 544 -18.02 -24.82 -2.51
N LYS A 545 -18.44 -25.20 -3.71
CA LYS A 545 -17.67 -25.00 -4.94
C LYS A 545 -18.41 -24.05 -5.88
N LEU A 546 -17.78 -22.91 -6.16
CA LEU A 546 -18.17 -21.98 -7.22
C LEU A 546 -17.47 -22.42 -8.51
N GLN A 547 -18.24 -22.84 -9.52
CA GLN A 547 -17.73 -23.37 -10.76
C GLN A 547 -18.35 -22.64 -11.94
N ARG A 548 -17.53 -22.33 -12.95
CA ARG A 548 -18.02 -21.82 -14.23
C ARG A 548 -18.49 -22.99 -15.11
N ASP A 549 -19.79 -23.17 -15.23
CA ASP A 549 -20.41 -24.15 -16.14
C ASP A 549 -20.73 -23.57 -17.52
N SER A 550 -21.28 -24.38 -18.42
CA SER A 550 -21.62 -23.95 -19.80
C SER A 550 -22.70 -22.86 -19.85
N GLY A 551 -23.52 -22.73 -18.80
CA GLY A 551 -24.51 -21.67 -18.66
C GLY A 551 -24.02 -20.44 -17.91
N ASP A 552 -22.75 -20.40 -17.51
CA ASP A 552 -22.11 -19.28 -16.81
C ASP A 552 -21.34 -18.47 -17.86
N THR A 553 -22.01 -17.45 -18.40
CA THR A 553 -21.67 -16.82 -19.68
C THR A 553 -20.72 -15.63 -19.61
N ALA A 554 -20.31 -15.16 -18.43
CA ALA A 554 -19.37 -14.06 -18.33
C ALA A 554 -18.01 -14.45 -18.94
N ALA A 555 -17.34 -13.50 -19.59
CA ALA A 555 -16.05 -13.77 -20.24
C ALA A 555 -14.99 -14.26 -19.23
N PHE A 556 -15.03 -13.72 -18.01
CA PHE A 556 -14.27 -14.20 -16.88
C PHE A 556 -15.06 -14.02 -15.58
N TYR A 557 -14.60 -14.70 -14.54
CA TYR A 557 -15.04 -14.52 -13.16
C TYR A 557 -13.79 -14.38 -12.31
N VAL A 558 -13.65 -13.31 -11.54
CA VAL A 558 -12.64 -13.21 -10.49
C VAL A 558 -13.36 -13.45 -9.17
N ILE A 559 -12.97 -14.50 -8.45
CA ILE A 559 -13.49 -14.83 -7.13
C ILE A 559 -12.44 -14.42 -6.11
N ASP A 560 -12.81 -13.50 -5.23
CA ASP A 560 -11.94 -12.97 -4.19
C ASP A 560 -12.07 -13.78 -2.91
N LEU A 561 -13.28 -13.80 -2.34
CA LEU A 561 -13.61 -14.48 -1.10
C LEU A 561 -15.08 -14.89 -1.06
N ILE A 562 -15.41 -15.74 -0.09
CA ILE A 562 -16.78 -15.97 0.33
C ILE A 562 -16.97 -15.75 1.83
N ASP A 563 -18.12 -15.20 2.22
CA ASP A 563 -18.58 -15.23 3.61
C ASP A 563 -19.65 -16.34 3.75
N LEU A 564 -19.49 -17.22 4.73
CA LEU A 564 -20.51 -18.24 5.08
C LEU A 564 -21.04 -17.99 6.49
N GLU A 565 -22.37 -17.85 6.59
CA GLU A 565 -23.08 -17.59 7.85
C GLU A 565 -24.23 -18.57 8.06
N GLN A 566 -24.45 -18.93 9.34
CA GLN A 566 -25.66 -19.61 9.79
C GLN A 566 -26.72 -18.57 10.18
N VAL A 567 -27.47 -18.12 9.18
CA VAL A 567 -28.52 -17.11 9.33
C VAL A 567 -29.71 -17.72 10.09
N ALA A 568 -30.20 -16.98 11.08
CA ALA A 568 -31.40 -17.35 11.82
C ALA A 568 -32.66 -17.26 10.94
N PRO A 569 -33.74 -18.01 11.23
CA PRO A 569 -35.04 -17.77 10.62
C PRO A 569 -35.51 -16.33 10.81
N PRO A 570 -36.36 -15.78 9.91
CA PRO A 570 -36.86 -14.42 10.05
C PRO A 570 -37.58 -14.24 11.39
N ALA A 571 -37.27 -13.13 12.08
CA ALA A 571 -37.92 -12.84 13.34
C ALA A 571 -39.43 -12.57 13.15
N SER A 572 -40.23 -12.92 14.16
CA SER A 572 -41.66 -12.62 14.19
C SER A 572 -41.91 -11.17 14.63
N GLN A 573 -43.03 -10.59 14.19
CA GLN A 573 -43.48 -9.27 14.62
C GLN A 573 -43.49 -9.14 16.16
N PRO A 574 -42.72 -8.20 16.72
CA PRO A 574 -42.74 -7.95 18.16
C PRO A 574 -44.10 -7.44 18.63
N ALA A 575 -44.46 -7.79 19.87
CA ALA A 575 -45.68 -7.27 20.50
C ALA A 575 -45.67 -5.73 20.54
N GLY A 576 -46.80 -5.11 20.19
CA GLY A 576 -46.96 -3.66 20.18
C GLY A 576 -46.50 -2.95 18.92
N CYS A 577 -45.74 -3.61 18.03
CA CYS A 577 -45.42 -3.04 16.72
C CYS A 577 -46.57 -3.24 15.73
N THR A 578 -46.67 -2.33 14.76
CA THR A 578 -47.62 -2.42 13.64
C THR A 578 -46.86 -2.64 12.34
N SER A 579 -47.32 -3.60 11.53
CA SER A 579 -46.66 -3.91 10.26
C SER A 579 -46.94 -2.87 9.17
N ILE A 580 -45.94 -2.56 8.35
CA ILE A 580 -46.11 -1.75 7.13
C ILE A 580 -47.13 -2.34 6.14
N THR A 581 -47.42 -3.65 6.19
CA THR A 581 -48.47 -4.27 5.36
C THR A 581 -49.87 -3.79 5.75
N SER A 582 -50.09 -3.41 7.02
CA SER A 582 -51.34 -2.78 7.46
C SER A 582 -51.54 -1.40 6.84
N TYR A 583 -50.46 -0.78 6.36
CA TYR A 583 -50.48 0.47 5.62
C TYR A 583 -50.50 0.27 4.10
N GLY A 584 -50.59 -0.99 3.62
CA GLY A 584 -50.72 -1.31 2.20
C GLY A 584 -49.42 -1.65 1.47
N ALA A 585 -48.29 -1.76 2.18
CA ALA A 585 -47.05 -2.28 1.59
C ALA A 585 -47.20 -3.77 1.21
N VAL A 586 -46.60 -4.21 0.11
CA VAL A 586 -46.64 -5.61 -0.35
C VAL A 586 -45.23 -6.09 -0.70
N PRO A 587 -44.70 -7.15 -0.07
CA PRO A 587 -43.32 -7.55 -0.30
C PRO A 587 -43.14 -8.20 -1.67
N ASN A 588 -41.99 -7.95 -2.29
CA ASN A 588 -41.51 -8.59 -3.52
C ASN A 588 -42.39 -8.36 -4.77
N ASP A 589 -43.22 -7.32 -4.81
CA ASP A 589 -44.09 -7.04 -5.97
C ASP A 589 -43.49 -6.03 -6.97
N GLY A 590 -42.37 -5.40 -6.60
CA GLY A 590 -41.68 -4.40 -7.42
C GLY A 590 -42.32 -3.00 -7.41
N ILE A 591 -43.37 -2.80 -6.63
CA ILE A 591 -44.12 -1.54 -6.50
C ILE A 591 -43.53 -0.74 -5.34
N ASP A 592 -43.52 0.59 -5.48
CA ASP A 592 -43.00 1.51 -4.45
C ASP A 592 -43.87 1.49 -3.17
N ASP A 593 -43.26 1.09 -2.05
CA ASP A 593 -43.84 1.01 -0.71
C ASP A 593 -43.60 2.27 0.13
N THR A 594 -42.86 3.26 -0.39
CA THR A 594 -42.46 4.48 0.34
C THR A 594 -43.61 5.11 1.12
N ALA A 595 -44.77 5.29 0.48
CA ALA A 595 -45.91 5.93 1.12
C ALA A 595 -46.48 5.13 2.31
N ALA A 596 -46.41 3.80 2.26
CA ALA A 596 -46.84 2.95 3.37
C ALA A 596 -45.84 3.00 4.53
N ILE A 597 -44.54 2.94 4.22
CA ILE A 597 -43.45 3.07 5.21
C ILE A 597 -43.52 4.43 5.89
N GLN A 598 -43.64 5.52 5.12
CA GLN A 598 -43.72 6.88 5.63
C GLN A 598 -44.91 7.06 6.57
N ARG A 599 -46.10 6.54 6.22
CA ARG A 599 -47.28 6.61 7.10
C ARG A 599 -47.08 5.86 8.42
N ALA A 600 -46.53 4.65 8.38
CA ALA A 600 -46.27 3.88 9.60
C ALA A 600 -45.29 4.62 10.52
N VAL A 601 -44.21 5.17 9.94
CA VAL A 601 -43.21 5.96 10.68
C VAL A 601 -43.81 7.23 11.27
N THR A 602 -44.65 7.94 10.51
CA THR A 602 -45.37 9.13 11.01
C THR A 602 -46.35 8.78 12.13
N ASP A 603 -47.06 7.65 12.05
CA ASP A 603 -47.96 7.20 13.12
C ASP A 603 -47.21 6.85 14.41
N ASP A 604 -46.03 6.24 14.30
CA ASP A 604 -45.18 5.95 15.45
C ASP A 604 -44.65 7.25 16.09
N GLN A 605 -44.12 8.16 15.26
CA GLN A 605 -43.67 9.48 15.68
C GLN A 605 -44.76 10.29 16.41
N ASN A 606 -46.01 10.12 16.00
CA ASN A 606 -47.18 10.78 16.61
C ASN A 606 -47.80 10.00 17.78
N GLY A 607 -47.26 8.83 18.14
CA GLY A 607 -47.74 7.99 19.24
C GLY A 607 -49.05 7.23 18.94
N VAL A 608 -49.42 7.09 17.67
CA VAL A 608 -50.59 6.30 17.23
C VAL A 608 -50.29 4.80 17.32
N ILE A 609 -49.06 4.41 17.00
CA ILE A 609 -48.50 3.07 17.22
C ILE A 609 -47.26 3.18 18.11
N SER A 610 -46.76 2.05 18.63
CA SER A 610 -45.60 2.03 19.53
C SER A 610 -44.29 1.60 18.88
N CYS A 611 -44.36 1.02 17.68
CA CYS A 611 -43.23 0.77 16.80
C CYS A 611 -43.69 0.35 15.40
N VAL A 612 -42.84 0.60 14.40
CA VAL A 612 -42.99 0.10 13.02
C VAL A 612 -42.33 -1.26 12.89
N TRP A 613 -43.06 -2.22 12.29
CA TRP A 613 -42.54 -3.54 11.94
C TRP A 613 -42.42 -3.70 10.42
N ILE A 614 -41.22 -4.04 9.95
CA ILE A 614 -40.92 -4.39 8.55
C ILE A 614 -40.77 -5.91 8.49
N PRO A 615 -41.73 -6.65 7.90
CA PRO A 615 -41.64 -8.11 7.79
C PRO A 615 -40.52 -8.56 6.86
N ALA A 616 -40.29 -9.88 6.80
CA ALA A 616 -39.45 -10.48 5.79
C ALA A 616 -40.02 -10.22 4.38
N GLY A 617 -39.15 -9.80 3.46
CA GLY A 617 -39.46 -9.42 2.09
C GLY A 617 -38.53 -8.32 1.58
N GLN A 618 -38.56 -8.13 0.27
CA GLN A 618 -37.98 -6.97 -0.40
C GLN A 618 -39.04 -5.89 -0.57
N TRP A 619 -38.75 -4.67 -0.14
CA TRP A 619 -39.67 -3.54 -0.13
C TRP A 619 -39.03 -2.39 -0.88
N ARG A 620 -39.74 -1.86 -1.87
CA ARG A 620 -39.17 -0.82 -2.72
C ARG A 620 -39.38 0.54 -2.04
N GLN A 621 -38.32 1.30 -1.86
CA GLN A 621 -38.36 2.64 -1.26
C GLN A 621 -37.67 3.63 -2.18
N GLU A 622 -38.45 4.53 -2.79
CA GLU A 622 -37.97 5.50 -3.79
C GLU A 622 -37.92 6.94 -3.28
N GLN A 623 -38.34 7.22 -2.03
CA GLN A 623 -38.08 8.51 -1.37
C GLN A 623 -37.50 8.35 0.04
N LYS A 624 -36.77 9.37 0.51
CA LYS A 624 -36.25 9.43 1.88
C LYS A 624 -37.42 9.44 2.87
N ILE A 625 -37.36 8.62 3.92
CA ILE A 625 -38.33 8.67 5.03
C ILE A 625 -37.91 9.77 5.99
N LEU A 626 -38.78 10.77 6.17
CA LEU A 626 -38.49 12.00 6.93
C LEU A 626 -39.77 12.60 7.53
N THR A 627 -39.64 13.62 8.38
CA THR A 627 -40.81 14.32 8.95
C THR A 627 -41.29 15.40 7.98
N ASP A 628 -42.59 15.49 7.72
CA ASP A 628 -43.15 16.61 6.95
C ASP A 628 -42.79 17.96 7.59
N ASP A 629 -42.23 18.91 6.83
CA ASP A 629 -41.84 20.22 7.36
C ASP A 629 -43.11 21.06 7.62
N PRO A 630 -43.51 21.27 8.89
CA PRO A 630 -44.76 21.96 9.18
C PRO A 630 -44.75 23.43 8.73
N LEU A 631 -43.57 24.01 8.49
CA LEU A 631 -43.44 25.39 8.04
C LEU A 631 -43.24 25.52 6.53
N ASN A 632 -43.12 24.41 5.79
CA ASN A 632 -42.93 24.39 4.34
C ASN A 632 -41.83 25.38 3.88
N ARG A 633 -40.66 25.35 4.54
CA ARG A 633 -39.63 26.42 4.43
C ARG A 633 -38.93 26.50 3.08
N GLY A 634 -39.15 25.55 2.18
CA GLY A 634 -38.50 25.57 0.88
C GLY A 634 -38.92 24.41 -0.01
N GLN A 635 -38.21 24.27 -1.13
CA GLN A 635 -38.44 23.22 -2.11
C GLN A 635 -38.08 21.82 -1.57
N TYR A 636 -37.22 21.75 -0.57
CA TYR A 636 -36.63 20.53 -0.05
C TYR A 636 -36.92 20.36 1.43
N ASN A 637 -37.28 19.14 1.86
CA ASN A 637 -37.55 18.85 3.26
C ASN A 637 -36.30 18.25 3.92
N GLN A 638 -35.87 18.86 5.03
CA GLN A 638 -34.67 18.48 5.79
C GLN A 638 -34.96 18.33 7.29
N VAL A 639 -36.23 18.06 7.63
CA VAL A 639 -36.68 17.76 8.99
C VAL A 639 -36.68 16.24 9.16
N GLY A 640 -35.80 15.74 10.03
CA GLY A 640 -35.64 14.31 10.26
C GLY A 640 -36.75 13.73 11.12
N ILE A 641 -36.89 12.41 11.13
CA ILE A 641 -37.81 11.70 12.02
C ILE A 641 -37.31 11.76 13.47
N SER A 642 -38.24 11.74 14.42
CA SER A 642 -37.95 11.81 15.85
C SER A 642 -38.85 10.89 16.65
N ASN A 643 -38.33 10.29 17.73
CA ASN A 643 -39.11 9.40 18.62
C ASN A 643 -39.73 8.20 17.87
N VAL A 644 -38.96 7.60 16.96
CA VAL A 644 -39.44 6.48 16.12
C VAL A 644 -38.67 5.22 16.44
N THR A 645 -39.37 4.09 16.57
CA THR A 645 -38.79 2.74 16.62
C THR A 645 -39.19 1.95 15.37
N VAL A 646 -38.21 1.56 14.55
CA VAL A 646 -38.36 0.66 13.38
C VAL A 646 -37.61 -0.64 13.64
N LYS A 647 -38.28 -1.78 13.43
CA LYS A 647 -37.70 -3.12 13.58
C LYS A 647 -37.98 -3.98 12.35
N GLY A 648 -36.97 -4.70 11.89
CA GLY A 648 -37.10 -5.70 10.83
C GLY A 648 -36.99 -7.14 11.31
N ALA A 649 -37.16 -8.08 10.38
CA ALA A 649 -37.07 -9.51 10.61
C ALA A 649 -35.62 -10.06 10.58
N GLY A 650 -34.61 -9.19 10.48
CA GLY A 650 -33.20 -9.52 10.30
C GLY A 650 -32.68 -8.95 8.97
N MET A 651 -31.40 -8.56 8.90
CA MET A 651 -30.79 -7.94 7.70
C MET A 651 -30.97 -8.79 6.44
N TRP A 652 -30.88 -10.12 6.56
CA TRP A 652 -31.07 -11.07 5.47
C TRP A 652 -32.52 -11.19 4.99
N HIS A 653 -33.48 -10.72 5.78
CA HIS A 653 -34.90 -10.96 5.57
C HIS A 653 -35.69 -9.70 5.24
N SER A 654 -35.43 -8.56 5.90
CA SER A 654 -36.15 -7.30 5.69
C SER A 654 -35.29 -6.31 4.91
N GLN A 655 -35.49 -6.27 3.59
CA GLN A 655 -34.62 -5.55 2.66
C GLN A 655 -35.36 -4.39 2.03
N LEU A 656 -34.92 -3.16 2.29
CA LEU A 656 -35.35 -1.96 1.59
C LEU A 656 -34.45 -1.74 0.39
N TYR A 657 -35.00 -1.44 -0.78
CA TYR A 657 -34.19 -1.18 -1.98
C TYR A 657 -34.77 -0.08 -2.86
N THR A 658 -33.93 0.57 -3.66
CA THR A 658 -34.35 1.54 -4.68
C THR A 658 -33.87 1.10 -6.07
N LEU A 659 -34.67 1.40 -7.10
CA LEU A 659 -34.23 1.25 -8.49
C LEU A 659 -33.83 2.59 -9.12
N THR A 660 -34.21 3.69 -8.48
CA THR A 660 -33.97 5.04 -8.95
C THR A 660 -32.61 5.52 -8.48
N GLU A 661 -31.69 5.71 -9.41
CA GLU A 661 -30.39 6.31 -9.11
C GLU A 661 -30.58 7.74 -8.58
N PRO A 662 -29.90 8.17 -7.50
CA PRO A 662 -30.19 9.45 -6.86
C PRO A 662 -30.08 10.66 -7.79
N GLN A 663 -29.11 10.65 -8.71
CA GLN A 663 -28.95 11.70 -9.74
C GLN A 663 -30.11 11.76 -10.74
N ASN A 664 -30.90 10.69 -10.87
CA ASN A 664 -32.03 10.56 -11.80
C ASN A 664 -33.39 10.67 -11.11
N ALA A 665 -33.44 10.86 -9.78
CA ALA A 665 -34.67 10.82 -9.00
C ALA A 665 -35.65 11.98 -9.27
N GLY A 666 -35.22 13.04 -9.97
CA GLY A 666 -36.08 14.11 -10.48
C GLY A 666 -36.98 14.75 -9.41
N GLY A 667 -36.47 15.74 -8.67
CA GLY A 667 -37.19 16.30 -7.52
C GLY A 667 -36.99 15.47 -6.25
N ILE A 668 -35.74 15.06 -6.03
CA ILE A 668 -35.24 14.47 -4.79
C ILE A 668 -35.91 15.18 -3.61
N ASN A 669 -36.62 14.44 -2.75
CA ASN A 669 -37.24 15.06 -1.58
C ASN A 669 -36.18 15.58 -0.58
N HIS A 670 -34.94 15.11 -0.74
CA HIS A 670 -33.77 15.55 0.00
C HIS A 670 -32.56 15.83 -0.96
N PRO A 671 -32.11 17.10 -1.11
CA PRO A 671 -31.30 17.56 -2.26
C PRO A 671 -29.84 17.09 -2.26
N HIS A 672 -29.28 16.79 -1.09
CA HIS A 672 -27.90 16.33 -0.93
C HIS A 672 -27.89 14.81 -0.60
N GLU A 673 -28.78 14.38 0.28
CA GLU A 673 -28.76 13.04 0.85
C GLU A 673 -29.61 12.00 0.11
N GLY A 674 -30.24 12.37 -1.01
CA GLY A 674 -30.87 11.44 -1.95
C GLY A 674 -32.27 10.98 -1.57
N ASN A 675 -32.72 9.93 -2.24
CA ASN A 675 -34.11 9.49 -2.31
C ASN A 675 -34.39 8.15 -1.60
N PHE A 676 -33.52 7.65 -0.73
CA PHE A 676 -33.77 6.39 -0.03
C PHE A 676 -33.19 6.44 1.39
N GLY A 677 -33.55 5.45 2.22
CA GLY A 677 -33.17 5.41 3.63
C GLY A 677 -33.94 6.40 4.51
N PHE A 678 -33.32 6.84 5.60
CA PHE A 678 -33.98 7.61 6.66
C PHE A 678 -33.23 8.89 7.02
N ASP A 679 -33.99 9.98 7.19
CA ASP A 679 -33.52 11.22 7.78
C ASP A 679 -33.86 11.25 9.26
N ILE A 680 -32.91 11.54 10.15
CA ILE A 680 -33.02 11.31 11.59
C ILE A 680 -32.65 12.58 12.36
N ASP A 681 -33.56 13.04 13.23
CA ASP A 681 -33.29 14.17 14.13
C ASP A 681 -32.95 13.74 15.56
N ARG A 682 -33.74 12.90 16.24
CA ARG A 682 -33.44 12.44 17.62
C ARG A 682 -34.30 11.28 18.11
N ASN A 683 -33.78 10.54 19.09
CA ASN A 683 -34.48 9.47 19.79
C ASN A 683 -35.09 8.43 18.81
N VAL A 684 -34.31 8.02 17.83
CA VAL A 684 -34.72 7.04 16.82
C VAL A 684 -34.04 5.71 17.07
N GLN A 685 -34.78 4.61 16.95
CA GLN A 685 -34.27 3.26 17.06
C GLN A 685 -34.56 2.51 15.77
N ILE A 686 -33.53 2.07 15.05
CA ILE A 686 -33.69 1.26 13.83
C ILE A 686 -32.89 -0.02 14.02
N SER A 687 -33.55 -1.17 13.83
CA SER A 687 -32.85 -2.45 13.87
C SER A 687 -33.29 -3.49 12.86
N ASP A 688 -32.36 -4.40 12.55
CA ASP A 688 -32.61 -5.69 11.89
C ASP A 688 -33.16 -5.56 10.46
N ILE A 689 -32.65 -4.59 9.70
CA ILE A 689 -33.02 -4.33 8.29
C ILE A 689 -31.78 -4.23 7.39
N ALA A 690 -31.98 -4.36 6.09
CA ALA A 690 -31.01 -3.96 5.06
C ALA A 690 -31.53 -2.79 4.22
N ILE A 691 -30.64 -1.95 3.72
CA ILE A 691 -30.90 -0.82 2.83
C ILE A 691 -29.95 -0.94 1.63
N PHE A 692 -30.49 -1.27 0.46
CA PHE A 692 -29.73 -1.40 -0.77
C PHE A 692 -30.00 -0.19 -1.68
N GLY A 693 -28.98 0.64 -1.82
CA GLY A 693 -28.98 1.79 -2.71
C GLY A 693 -28.90 1.39 -4.19
N SER A 694 -28.90 2.42 -5.04
CA SER A 694 -28.84 2.29 -6.50
C SER A 694 -27.64 3.02 -7.10
N GLY A 695 -26.70 3.48 -6.26
CA GLY A 695 -25.55 4.28 -6.67
C GLY A 695 -24.64 3.54 -7.65
N ARG A 696 -24.06 4.28 -8.60
CA ARG A 696 -23.07 3.79 -9.58
C ARG A 696 -21.79 4.61 -9.64
N ILE A 697 -21.81 5.80 -9.05
CA ILE A 697 -20.72 6.76 -8.95
C ILE A 697 -20.93 7.57 -7.66
N ARG A 698 -19.89 8.25 -7.17
CA ARG A 698 -19.96 9.11 -5.96
C ARG A 698 -20.92 10.31 -6.12
N GLY A 699 -21.12 10.76 -7.35
CA GLY A 699 -21.95 11.92 -7.72
C GLY A 699 -21.36 12.60 -8.95
N GLY A 700 -22.19 13.23 -9.79
CA GLY A 700 -21.76 13.84 -11.06
C GLY A 700 -22.71 14.95 -11.50
N GLY A 701 -22.19 15.99 -12.15
CA GLY A 701 -23.00 17.12 -12.65
C GLY A 701 -23.60 18.04 -11.58
N GLY A 702 -23.11 17.96 -10.33
CA GLY A 702 -23.61 18.75 -9.19
C GLY A 702 -24.74 18.08 -8.40
N ALA A 703 -25.03 16.80 -8.63
CA ALA A 703 -25.97 16.01 -7.83
C ALA A 703 -25.22 14.93 -7.01
N GLU A 704 -25.60 14.79 -5.74
CA GLU A 704 -25.03 13.83 -4.79
C GLU A 704 -25.68 12.45 -4.90
N GLY A 705 -24.90 11.38 -4.61
CA GLY A 705 -25.24 9.99 -4.91
C GLY A 705 -26.07 9.22 -3.86
N GLY A 706 -26.75 9.92 -2.94
CA GLY A 706 -27.67 9.34 -1.94
C GLY A 706 -27.02 8.68 -0.71
N VAL A 707 -27.61 8.91 0.47
CA VAL A 707 -27.09 8.49 1.77
C VAL A 707 -28.05 7.50 2.43
N GLY A 708 -27.54 6.42 3.02
CA GLY A 708 -28.40 5.42 3.69
C GLY A 708 -29.12 5.98 4.93
N LEU A 709 -28.37 6.59 5.85
CA LEU A 709 -28.93 7.27 7.03
C LEU A 709 -28.28 8.65 7.18
N ASN A 710 -29.07 9.70 7.37
CA ASN A 710 -28.53 11.05 7.51
C ASN A 710 -29.35 11.90 8.49
N GLY A 711 -28.85 13.07 8.85
CA GLY A 711 -29.55 14.02 9.70
C GLY A 711 -28.76 14.37 10.96
N ARG A 712 -29.43 14.90 11.97
CA ARG A 712 -28.81 15.44 13.19
C ARG A 712 -28.51 14.37 14.24
N PHE A 713 -29.29 13.29 14.25
CA PHE A 713 -29.26 12.16 15.20
C PHE A 713 -29.49 12.49 16.68
N GLY A 714 -29.19 13.69 17.16
CA GLY A 714 -29.58 14.20 18.48
C GLY A 714 -29.26 13.24 19.63
N THR A 715 -30.10 13.25 20.67
CA THR A 715 -29.97 12.36 21.83
C THR A 715 -30.86 11.12 21.70
N GLY A 716 -30.45 10.01 22.33
CA GLY A 716 -31.27 8.80 22.48
C GLY A 716 -31.39 7.93 21.22
N THR A 717 -30.69 8.27 20.14
CA THR A 717 -30.72 7.51 18.90
C THR A 717 -29.78 6.30 18.98
N LYS A 718 -30.29 5.13 18.56
CA LYS A 718 -29.55 3.86 18.57
C LYS A 718 -29.88 3.05 17.32
N ILE A 719 -28.88 2.69 16.54
CA ILE A 719 -29.04 1.95 15.29
C ILE A 719 -28.25 0.65 15.41
N SER A 720 -28.92 -0.48 15.19
CA SER A 720 -28.29 -1.78 15.41
C SER A 720 -28.65 -2.80 14.35
N ASN A 721 -27.72 -3.66 13.98
CA ASN A 721 -27.95 -4.71 13.00
C ASN A 721 -28.55 -4.20 11.67
N VAL A 722 -27.94 -3.16 11.10
CA VAL A 722 -28.33 -2.62 9.79
C VAL A 722 -27.26 -2.89 8.74
N TRP A 723 -27.67 -3.44 7.60
CA TRP A 723 -26.81 -3.67 6.43
C TRP A 723 -27.08 -2.60 5.37
N ILE A 724 -26.07 -1.85 4.92
CA ILE A 724 -26.20 -0.84 3.86
C ILE A 724 -25.24 -1.15 2.72
N GLU A 725 -25.73 -1.16 1.48
CA GLU A 725 -24.90 -1.28 0.26
C GLU A 725 -25.26 -0.26 -0.81
N HIS A 726 -24.32 0.01 -1.71
CA HIS A 726 -24.52 0.80 -2.94
C HIS A 726 -25.11 2.20 -2.72
N ALA A 727 -24.95 2.73 -1.52
CA ALA A 727 -25.16 4.14 -1.22
C ALA A 727 -23.90 4.95 -1.55
N ASN A 728 -24.04 6.25 -1.75
CA ASN A 728 -22.86 7.11 -1.78
C ASN A 728 -22.19 7.09 -0.41
N VAL A 729 -22.91 7.49 0.63
CA VAL A 729 -22.45 7.38 2.02
C VAL A 729 -23.36 6.41 2.77
N GLY A 730 -22.79 5.55 3.61
CA GLY A 730 -23.58 4.69 4.49
C GLY A 730 -24.38 5.52 5.49
N VAL A 731 -23.68 6.29 6.33
CA VAL A 731 -24.25 7.18 7.33
C VAL A 731 -23.52 8.53 7.42
N TRP A 732 -24.27 9.64 7.35
CA TRP A 732 -23.75 10.99 7.58
C TRP A 732 -24.41 11.62 8.81
N VAL A 733 -23.66 11.74 9.91
CA VAL A 733 -24.17 12.21 11.21
C VAL A 733 -23.82 13.69 11.42
N GLY A 734 -24.83 14.54 11.40
CA GLY A 734 -24.72 15.97 11.64
C GLY A 734 -25.34 16.78 10.50
N ARG A 735 -25.66 18.04 10.82
CA ARG A 735 -26.02 19.06 9.83
C ARG A 735 -25.35 20.36 10.20
N ASP A 736 -25.03 21.18 9.21
CA ASP A 736 -24.54 22.53 9.43
C ASP A 736 -25.59 23.37 10.18
N PHE A 737 -25.11 24.25 11.06
CA PHE A 737 -26.00 25.07 11.91
C PHE A 737 -26.97 25.95 11.12
N ASP A 738 -26.56 26.43 9.94
CA ASP A 738 -27.36 27.30 9.09
C ASP A 738 -28.46 26.57 8.30
N ASN A 739 -28.49 25.23 8.32
CA ASN A 739 -29.52 24.44 7.66
C ASN A 739 -30.93 24.77 8.17
N ILE A 740 -31.18 24.53 9.47
CA ILE A 740 -32.40 24.92 10.21
C ILE A 740 -31.98 25.18 11.67
N PRO A 741 -31.63 26.42 12.03
CA PRO A 741 -31.06 26.75 13.35
C PRO A 741 -31.93 26.33 14.54
N GLU A 742 -33.26 26.33 14.39
CA GLU A 742 -34.19 25.96 15.46
C GLU A 742 -34.16 24.46 15.79
N LEU A 743 -33.68 23.64 14.85
CA LEU A 743 -33.53 22.20 15.03
C LEU A 743 -32.09 21.81 15.41
N TRP A 744 -31.19 22.77 15.66
CA TRP A 744 -29.83 22.47 16.09
C TRP A 744 -29.81 21.51 17.30
N GLY A 745 -29.13 20.39 17.12
CA GLY A 745 -29.08 19.30 18.10
C GLY A 745 -28.10 18.24 17.61
N PRO A 746 -26.79 18.40 17.87
CA PRO A 746 -25.81 17.42 17.43
C PRO A 746 -26.04 16.07 18.10
N ALA A 747 -25.56 15.01 17.46
CA ALA A 747 -25.58 13.68 18.03
C ALA A 747 -24.86 13.66 19.39
N ASP A 748 -25.53 13.11 20.40
CA ASP A 748 -24.99 13.00 21.76
C ASP A 748 -25.46 11.68 22.39
N GLY A 749 -24.51 10.77 22.60
CA GLY A 749 -24.81 9.40 23.04
C GLY A 749 -25.34 8.49 21.92
N LEU A 750 -24.98 8.77 20.66
CA LEU A 750 -25.39 7.95 19.52
C LEU A 750 -24.65 6.61 19.51
N GLU A 751 -25.38 5.52 19.35
CA GLU A 751 -24.82 4.17 19.26
C GLU A 751 -25.13 3.53 17.90
N PHE A 752 -24.08 3.10 17.21
CA PHE A 752 -24.14 2.16 16.09
C PHE A 752 -23.55 0.82 16.52
N THR A 753 -24.28 -0.28 16.36
CA THR A 753 -23.78 -1.62 16.73
C THR A 753 -24.15 -2.69 15.72
N GLY A 754 -23.21 -3.55 15.33
CA GLY A 754 -23.51 -4.63 14.39
C GLY A 754 -23.85 -4.13 12.99
N MET A 755 -23.30 -2.99 12.57
CA MET A 755 -23.51 -2.47 11.22
C MET A 755 -22.76 -3.34 10.20
N ARG A 756 -23.30 -3.47 9.00
CA ARG A 756 -22.62 -4.05 7.83
C ARG A 756 -22.70 -3.05 6.69
N ILE A 757 -21.64 -2.28 6.44
CA ILE A 757 -21.64 -1.24 5.40
C ILE A 757 -20.67 -1.66 4.30
N ARG A 758 -21.20 -1.92 3.09
CA ARG A 758 -20.41 -2.44 1.98
C ARG A 758 -20.58 -1.63 0.71
N ASP A 759 -19.56 -1.60 -0.12
CA ASP A 759 -19.60 -1.11 -1.50
C ASP A 759 -20.18 0.31 -1.66
N THR A 760 -19.90 1.20 -0.70
CA THR A 760 -20.27 2.62 -0.79
C THR A 760 -19.35 3.39 -1.75
N TYR A 761 -19.78 4.55 -2.26
CA TYR A 761 -18.97 5.39 -3.16
C TYR A 761 -18.19 6.50 -2.46
N ALA A 762 -18.49 6.73 -1.19
CA ALA A 762 -17.82 7.61 -0.26
C ALA A 762 -17.77 6.93 1.13
N ASP A 763 -17.90 7.70 2.20
CA ASP A 763 -17.70 7.27 3.58
C ASP A 763 -18.65 6.12 4.00
N GLY A 764 -18.18 5.31 4.96
CA GLY A 764 -19.03 4.36 5.66
C GLY A 764 -19.90 5.06 6.69
N ILE A 765 -19.30 5.56 7.78
CA ILE A 765 -19.95 6.42 8.79
C ILE A 765 -19.08 7.64 9.08
N ASN A 766 -19.63 8.84 8.92
CA ASN A 766 -18.98 10.10 9.28
C ASN A 766 -19.72 10.79 10.45
N LEU A 767 -19.01 11.00 11.56
CA LEU A 767 -19.47 11.71 12.75
C LEU A 767 -19.01 13.17 12.69
N THR A 768 -19.93 14.11 12.48
CA THR A 768 -19.59 15.52 12.25
C THR A 768 -20.47 16.52 13.04
N ASN A 769 -20.28 17.82 12.80
CA ASN A 769 -21.03 18.95 13.36
C ASN A 769 -21.26 18.88 14.89
N GLY A 770 -20.21 18.61 15.67
CA GLY A 770 -20.28 18.59 17.13
C GLY A 770 -20.79 17.28 17.75
N THR A 771 -20.86 16.20 16.95
CA THR A 771 -21.17 14.84 17.44
C THR A 771 -20.25 14.46 18.61
N ARG A 772 -20.84 13.95 19.69
CA ARG A 772 -20.13 13.67 20.94
C ARG A 772 -20.67 12.47 21.70
N ASN A 773 -19.85 11.92 22.60
CA ASN A 773 -20.19 10.76 23.43
C ASN A 773 -20.75 9.56 22.62
N SER A 774 -20.36 9.45 21.36
CA SER A 774 -20.98 8.53 20.40
C SER A 774 -20.06 7.38 20.04
N GLN A 775 -20.62 6.26 19.59
CA GLN A 775 -19.86 5.05 19.37
C GLN A 775 -20.30 4.30 18.10
N VAL A 776 -19.32 3.83 17.34
CA VAL A 776 -19.49 2.74 16.36
C VAL A 776 -18.79 1.50 16.89
N PHE A 777 -19.57 0.46 17.17
CA PHE A 777 -19.13 -0.74 17.85
C PHE A 777 -19.45 -2.00 17.05
N ASN A 778 -18.54 -2.98 17.09
CA ASN A 778 -18.79 -4.34 16.62
C ASN A 778 -19.39 -4.41 15.19
N SER A 779 -18.86 -3.61 14.28
CA SER A 779 -19.39 -3.43 12.92
C SER A 779 -18.40 -3.84 11.84
N SER A 780 -18.91 -4.20 10.66
CA SER A 780 -18.12 -4.54 9.48
C SER A 780 -18.26 -3.52 8.36
N PHE A 781 -17.12 -3.21 7.74
CA PHE A 781 -17.01 -2.30 6.61
C PHE A 781 -16.22 -2.99 5.51
N ARG A 782 -16.70 -2.94 4.26
CA ARG A 782 -15.94 -3.49 3.12
C ARG A 782 -16.13 -2.66 1.85
N THR A 783 -15.05 -2.39 1.10
CA THR A 783 -15.12 -1.65 -0.18
C THR A 783 -15.75 -0.25 -0.06
N THR A 784 -15.46 0.50 1.01
CA THR A 784 -15.94 1.90 1.10
C THR A 784 -15.19 2.80 0.12
N GLY A 785 -15.91 3.78 -0.45
CA GLY A 785 -15.38 4.67 -1.49
C GLY A 785 -14.77 5.98 -0.96
N ASP A 786 -14.67 6.12 0.36
CA ASP A 786 -13.85 7.07 1.11
C ASP A 786 -13.65 6.48 2.53
N ASP A 787 -13.35 7.31 3.53
CA ASP A 787 -13.15 6.91 4.92
C ASP A 787 -14.24 5.94 5.41
N SER A 788 -13.87 4.71 5.79
CA SER A 788 -14.89 3.78 6.31
C SER A 788 -15.51 4.30 7.61
N LEU A 789 -14.69 4.92 8.46
CA LEU A 789 -15.10 5.58 9.70
C LEU A 789 -14.40 6.93 9.83
N ALA A 790 -15.15 8.01 10.04
CA ALA A 790 -14.57 9.35 10.22
C ALA A 790 -15.19 10.09 11.41
N VAL A 791 -14.36 10.80 12.16
CA VAL A 791 -14.80 11.95 12.96
C VAL A 791 -14.31 13.20 12.25
N TRP A 792 -15.22 14.06 11.81
CA TRP A 792 -14.87 15.39 11.32
C TRP A 792 -15.39 16.44 12.28
N ALA A 793 -14.50 17.05 13.07
CA ALA A 793 -14.83 18.18 13.94
C ALA A 793 -15.07 19.46 13.11
N ASN A 794 -16.09 19.43 12.26
CA ASN A 794 -16.49 20.52 11.37
C ASN A 794 -16.81 21.79 12.18
N ARG A 795 -16.43 22.95 11.64
CA ARG A 795 -16.62 24.27 12.26
C ARG A 795 -18.01 24.88 12.05
N TYR A 796 -18.83 24.32 11.16
CA TYR A 796 -20.19 24.80 10.86
C TYR A 796 -21.18 24.38 11.95
N VAL A 797 -20.90 24.81 13.17
CA VAL A 797 -21.65 24.52 14.40
C VAL A 797 -22.18 25.81 15.01
N LYS A 798 -23.08 25.71 16.00
CA LYS A 798 -23.68 26.89 16.65
C LYS A 798 -22.65 27.74 17.39
N ASP A 799 -21.81 27.11 18.21
CA ASP A 799 -20.68 27.77 18.87
C ASP A 799 -19.40 26.93 18.72
N PRO A 800 -18.44 27.34 17.87
CA PRO A 800 -17.17 26.64 17.67
C PRO A 800 -16.32 26.41 18.94
N ALA A 801 -16.59 27.13 20.04
CA ALA A 801 -15.91 26.94 21.32
C ALA A 801 -16.58 25.88 22.21
N VAL A 802 -17.81 25.46 21.91
CA VAL A 802 -18.62 24.56 22.74
C VAL A 802 -19.02 23.29 21.99
N ASP A 803 -19.40 23.41 20.72
CA ASP A 803 -19.92 22.33 19.88
C ASP A 803 -18.80 21.64 19.09
N ILE A 804 -17.72 21.28 19.78
CA ILE A 804 -16.58 20.55 19.21
C ILE A 804 -16.90 19.05 19.26
N ALA A 805 -16.57 18.29 18.21
CA ALA A 805 -16.75 16.83 18.25
C ALA A 805 -15.80 16.18 19.26
N HIS A 806 -16.32 15.42 20.23
CA HIS A 806 -15.50 14.86 21.30
C HIS A 806 -16.04 13.58 21.93
N ASP A 807 -15.17 12.82 22.59
CA ASP A 807 -15.53 11.57 23.30
C ASP A 807 -16.22 10.54 22.39
N ASN A 808 -15.93 10.57 21.09
CA ASN A 808 -16.41 9.57 20.14
C ASN A 808 -15.48 8.36 20.09
N SER A 809 -16.02 7.19 19.79
CA SER A 809 -15.24 5.95 19.77
C SER A 809 -15.58 5.01 18.61
N PHE A 810 -14.54 4.49 17.96
CA PHE A 810 -14.62 3.40 17.00
C PHE A 810 -14.00 2.17 17.63
N VAL A 811 -14.84 1.22 18.05
CA VAL A 811 -14.43 0.11 18.92
C VAL A 811 -14.80 -1.24 18.31
N ASN A 812 -13.84 -2.17 18.25
CA ASN A 812 -14.08 -3.55 17.78
C ASN A 812 -14.72 -3.62 16.39
N ASN A 813 -14.24 -2.85 15.41
CA ASN A 813 -14.76 -2.92 14.03
C ASN A 813 -13.79 -3.65 13.10
N THR A 814 -14.32 -4.38 12.11
CA THR A 814 -13.53 -4.97 11.02
C THR A 814 -13.74 -4.14 9.75
N ILE A 815 -12.66 -3.61 9.21
CA ILE A 815 -12.64 -2.69 8.06
C ILE A 815 -11.74 -3.31 7.00
N GLN A 816 -12.32 -3.61 5.84
CA GLN A 816 -11.62 -4.30 4.76
C GLN A 816 -11.71 -3.49 3.48
N LEU A 817 -10.61 -3.44 2.75
CA LEU A 817 -10.63 -2.99 1.36
C LEU A 817 -11.22 -1.58 1.14
N PRO A 818 -10.99 -0.54 1.98
CA PRO A 818 -11.33 0.83 1.60
C PRO A 818 -10.71 1.11 0.23
N TRP A 819 -11.58 1.30 -0.77
CA TRP A 819 -11.18 1.53 -2.15
C TRP A 819 -10.51 2.90 -2.29
N ARG A 820 -10.89 3.86 -1.44
CA ARG A 820 -10.29 5.18 -1.36
C ARG A 820 -10.22 5.62 0.10
N ALA A 821 -9.23 6.46 0.41
CA ALA A 821 -9.06 7.11 1.70
C ALA A 821 -8.83 6.07 2.82
N ASN A 822 -9.27 6.36 4.04
CA ASN A 822 -8.79 5.67 5.22
C ASN A 822 -9.68 4.51 5.65
N GLY A 823 -9.11 3.60 6.45
CA GLY A 823 -9.94 2.72 7.28
C GLY A 823 -10.67 3.53 8.35
N ALA A 824 -9.93 4.29 9.16
CA ALA A 824 -10.50 5.22 10.13
C ALA A 824 -9.76 6.57 10.13
N ALA A 825 -10.50 7.67 10.28
CA ALA A 825 -9.94 9.02 10.33
C ALA A 825 -10.51 9.86 11.47
N ILE A 826 -9.67 10.72 12.05
CA ILE A 826 -10.10 11.79 12.95
C ILE A 826 -9.51 13.10 12.44
N TYR A 827 -10.40 14.05 12.16
CA TYR A 827 -10.09 15.41 11.75
C TYR A 827 -10.49 16.37 12.86
N GLY A 828 -9.57 16.63 13.80
CA GLY A 828 -9.76 17.54 14.94
C GLY A 828 -10.60 16.97 16.10
N GLY A 829 -11.00 17.86 17.00
CA GLY A 829 -11.77 17.49 18.21
C GLY A 829 -10.91 16.96 19.36
N TYR A 830 -11.53 16.44 20.41
CA TYR A 830 -10.81 15.95 21.59
C TYR A 830 -11.40 14.67 22.19
N ASN A 831 -10.59 13.92 22.93
CA ASN A 831 -11.01 12.68 23.62
C ASN A 831 -11.58 11.58 22.71
N ASN A 832 -11.32 11.64 21.40
CA ASN A 832 -11.76 10.64 20.43
C ASN A 832 -10.85 9.40 20.46
N ARG A 833 -11.42 8.22 20.19
CA ARG A 833 -10.75 6.92 20.36
C ARG A 833 -10.96 5.98 19.16
N ILE A 834 -9.90 5.31 18.73
CA ILE A 834 -9.92 4.22 17.73
C ILE A 834 -9.30 3.00 18.39
N GLU A 835 -10.14 2.06 18.81
CA GLU A 835 -9.74 0.96 19.69
C GLU A 835 -10.12 -0.42 19.16
N ASN A 836 -9.19 -1.38 19.24
CA ASN A 836 -9.45 -2.79 18.96
C ASN A 836 -10.04 -3.07 17.57
N ASN A 837 -9.75 -2.25 16.56
CA ASN A 837 -10.21 -2.47 15.20
C ASN A 837 -9.24 -3.36 14.42
N LEU A 838 -9.76 -4.04 13.41
CA LEU A 838 -8.98 -4.77 12.41
C LEU A 838 -9.16 -4.07 11.06
N ILE A 839 -8.08 -3.53 10.50
CA ILE A 839 -8.10 -2.76 9.25
C ILE A 839 -7.18 -3.44 8.25
N LEU A 840 -7.76 -3.88 7.12
CA LEU A 840 -7.03 -4.63 6.11
C LEU A 840 -7.16 -3.96 4.74
N ASP A 841 -6.07 -4.01 3.99
CA ASP A 841 -6.08 -3.85 2.55
C ASP A 841 -6.57 -2.48 2.01
N THR A 842 -6.21 -1.38 2.67
CA THR A 842 -6.49 -0.03 2.12
C THR A 842 -5.78 0.21 0.79
N MET A 843 -6.46 0.81 -0.19
CA MET A 843 -5.92 0.92 -1.55
C MET A 843 -4.88 2.02 -1.73
N ASN A 844 -5.17 3.25 -1.29
CA ASN A 844 -4.37 4.43 -1.64
C ASN A 844 -3.96 5.31 -0.45
N TYR A 845 -4.51 5.03 0.74
CA TYR A 845 -4.38 5.86 1.92
C TYR A 845 -4.11 5.02 3.18
N PRO A 846 -3.83 5.64 4.34
CA PRO A 846 -3.59 4.96 5.60
C PRO A 846 -4.70 4.01 6.04
N GLY A 847 -4.36 3.07 6.92
CA GLY A 847 -5.37 2.40 7.73
C GLY A 847 -5.98 3.38 8.74
N ILE A 848 -5.17 4.20 9.40
CA ILE A 848 -5.62 5.24 10.33
C ILE A 848 -4.99 6.59 10.00
N MET A 849 -5.80 7.66 9.96
CA MET A 849 -5.31 9.03 9.76
C MET A 849 -5.78 10.00 10.85
N LEU A 850 -4.84 10.81 11.36
CA LEU A 850 -5.15 12.01 12.12
C LEU A 850 -4.72 13.22 11.29
N ALA A 851 -5.62 14.13 10.95
CA ALA A 851 -5.25 15.22 10.04
C ALA A 851 -6.02 16.53 10.27
N THR A 852 -5.46 17.61 9.75
CA THR A 852 -6.04 18.98 9.85
C THR A 852 -6.34 19.61 8.49
N ASP A 853 -6.25 18.83 7.41
CA ASP A 853 -6.42 19.26 6.01
C ASP A 853 -7.88 19.52 5.57
N HIS A 854 -8.85 19.26 6.44
CA HIS A 854 -10.28 19.55 6.23
C HIS A 854 -10.81 20.74 7.07
N ASP A 855 -9.93 21.70 7.38
CA ASP A 855 -10.18 22.85 8.27
C ASP A 855 -11.03 22.53 9.53
N PRO A 856 -10.63 21.52 10.33
CA PRO A 856 -11.41 21.16 11.50
C PRO A 856 -11.23 22.16 12.65
N LEU A 857 -12.13 22.07 13.62
CA LEU A 857 -11.90 22.60 14.97
C LEU A 857 -10.67 21.88 15.58
N PRO A 858 -9.82 22.58 16.33
CA PRO A 858 -8.50 22.06 16.69
C PRO A 858 -8.52 20.76 17.48
N PHE A 859 -7.43 19.99 17.37
CA PHE A 859 -7.17 18.88 18.30
C PHE A 859 -6.95 19.41 19.72
N GLY A 860 -7.50 18.69 20.70
CA GLY A 860 -7.24 18.90 22.12
C GLY A 860 -7.42 17.62 22.92
N GLY A 861 -7.25 17.70 24.24
CA GLY A 861 -7.41 16.55 25.12
C GLY A 861 -6.52 15.38 24.71
N GLN A 862 -7.02 14.14 24.83
CA GLN A 862 -6.32 12.94 24.34
C GLN A 862 -6.96 12.43 23.05
N THR A 863 -6.17 12.10 22.02
CA THR A 863 -6.63 11.21 20.94
C THR A 863 -5.96 9.86 21.11
N LEU A 864 -6.76 8.79 21.25
CA LEU A 864 -6.27 7.45 21.55
C LEU A 864 -6.41 6.51 20.36
N ILE A 865 -5.29 5.92 19.93
CA ILE A 865 -5.26 4.79 19.00
C ILE A 865 -4.72 3.60 19.80
N ALA A 866 -5.56 2.61 20.11
CA ALA A 866 -5.16 1.51 20.99
C ALA A 866 -5.59 0.15 20.48
N GLY A 867 -4.71 -0.86 20.57
CA GLY A 867 -5.13 -2.23 20.34
C GLY A 867 -5.55 -2.55 18.92
N ASN A 868 -5.17 -1.77 17.88
CA ASN A 868 -5.63 -2.02 16.50
C ASN A 868 -4.69 -2.98 15.76
N GLY A 869 -5.20 -3.68 14.74
CA GLY A 869 -4.42 -4.50 13.81
C GLY A 869 -4.55 -3.96 12.40
N LEU A 870 -3.44 -3.56 11.80
CA LEU A 870 -3.39 -2.96 10.47
C LEU A 870 -2.55 -3.85 9.55
N TYR A 871 -3.21 -4.46 8.56
CA TYR A 871 -2.59 -5.42 7.66
C TYR A 871 -2.66 -4.92 6.23
N ARG A 872 -1.50 -4.79 5.57
CA ARG A 872 -1.44 -4.38 4.16
C ARG A 872 -2.09 -3.04 3.88
N THR A 873 -2.00 -2.12 4.83
CA THR A 873 -2.53 -0.75 4.73
C THR A 873 -1.45 0.25 4.32
N GLY A 874 -1.89 1.47 3.99
CA GLY A 874 -1.07 2.49 3.34
C GLY A 874 -1.09 2.35 1.83
N GLY A 875 -0.68 3.40 1.12
CA GLY A 875 -0.75 3.45 -0.34
C GLY A 875 -0.17 4.74 -0.88
N ALA A 876 -0.42 5.02 -2.16
CA ALA A 876 -0.03 6.27 -2.79
C ALA A 876 -1.25 6.95 -3.43
N PHE A 877 -1.22 8.28 -3.45
CA PHE A 877 -2.29 9.10 -4.00
C PHE A 877 -1.75 10.36 -4.69
N TRP A 878 -2.62 11.04 -5.44
CA TRP A 878 -2.33 12.20 -6.28
C TRP A 878 -1.33 11.90 -7.40
N GLY A 879 -1.66 10.93 -8.25
CA GLY A 879 -0.77 10.43 -9.30
C GLY A 879 0.51 9.83 -8.70
N GLU A 880 0.35 9.11 -7.58
CA GLU A 880 1.43 8.50 -6.80
C GLU A 880 2.46 9.47 -6.21
N ALA A 881 2.21 10.78 -6.28
CA ALA A 881 3.14 11.80 -5.81
C ALA A 881 3.32 11.79 -4.29
N GLN A 882 2.33 11.32 -3.54
CA GLN A 882 2.42 11.23 -2.08
C GLN A 882 2.16 9.81 -1.61
N LYS A 883 3.00 9.39 -0.66
CA LYS A 883 3.02 8.05 -0.07
C LYS A 883 2.52 8.11 1.36
N PHE A 884 1.77 7.11 1.76
CA PHE A 884 1.14 7.01 3.06
C PHE A 884 1.53 5.75 3.79
N GLY A 885 1.86 5.89 5.07
CA GLY A 885 2.04 4.76 5.98
C GLY A 885 0.72 4.17 6.48
N ALA A 886 0.80 3.07 7.21
CA ALA A 886 -0.36 2.42 7.83
C ALA A 886 -1.08 3.34 8.83
N ILE A 887 -0.34 4.11 9.64
CA ILE A 887 -0.86 5.21 10.44
C ILE A 887 -0.19 6.50 9.98
N THR A 888 -0.98 7.53 9.64
CA THR A 888 -0.43 8.83 9.25
C THR A 888 -0.98 9.96 10.12
N LEU A 889 -0.08 10.78 10.65
CA LEU A 889 -0.42 12.04 11.31
C LEU A 889 -0.02 13.19 10.38
N PHE A 890 -0.99 13.97 9.92
CA PHE A 890 -0.78 15.06 8.97
C PHE A 890 -1.22 16.42 9.52
N ALA A 891 -0.28 17.13 10.15
CA ALA A 891 -0.50 18.47 10.69
C ALA A 891 -0.38 19.55 9.59
N GLN A 892 -1.34 19.55 8.65
CA GLN A 892 -1.31 20.43 7.48
C GLN A 892 -1.40 21.92 7.84
N ASN A 893 -2.32 22.32 8.71
CA ASN A 893 -2.56 23.74 9.01
C ASN A 893 -2.70 24.06 10.53
N LYS A 894 -3.01 23.06 11.35
CA LYS A 894 -3.17 23.17 12.82
C LYS A 894 -2.38 22.06 13.51
N ASP A 895 -2.08 22.27 14.78
CA ASP A 895 -1.39 21.28 15.61
C ASP A 895 -2.28 20.04 15.85
N ILE A 896 -1.63 18.87 15.92
CA ILE A 896 -2.25 17.61 16.36
C ILE A 896 -1.62 17.28 17.72
N THR A 897 -2.35 17.55 18.79
CA THR A 897 -1.84 17.42 20.18
C THR A 897 -2.46 16.23 20.91
N GLY A 898 -1.80 15.76 21.97
CA GLY A 898 -2.38 14.77 22.89
C GLY A 898 -2.53 13.36 22.33
N VAL A 899 -1.73 12.98 21.33
CA VAL A 899 -1.85 11.67 20.67
C VAL A 899 -1.17 10.58 21.50
N THR A 900 -1.90 9.49 21.74
CA THR A 900 -1.37 8.24 22.29
C THR A 900 -1.66 7.10 21.31
N ILE A 901 -0.61 6.40 20.88
CA ILE A 901 -0.69 5.18 20.08
C ILE A 901 -0.16 4.04 20.95
N ARG A 902 -0.96 3.01 21.19
CA ARG A 902 -0.49 1.87 22.00
C ARG A 902 -1.01 0.52 21.55
N ASP A 903 -0.27 -0.53 21.89
CA ASP A 903 -0.67 -1.93 21.76
C ASP A 903 -1.19 -2.28 20.35
N THR A 904 -0.68 -1.59 19.33
CA THR A 904 -1.15 -1.65 17.95
C THR A 904 -0.16 -2.45 17.12
N GLU A 905 -0.65 -3.30 16.24
CA GLU A 905 0.15 -4.07 15.30
C GLU A 905 -0.03 -3.55 13.89
N ILE A 906 1.08 -3.41 13.19
CA ILE A 906 1.15 -3.03 11.80
C ILE A 906 1.98 -4.10 11.10
N ALA A 907 1.43 -4.72 10.08
CA ALA A 907 2.12 -5.75 9.31
C ALA A 907 1.91 -5.55 7.81
N ASP A 908 3.00 -5.71 7.05
CA ASP A 908 2.98 -5.73 5.59
C ASP A 908 2.47 -4.41 4.96
N SER A 909 2.68 -3.27 5.63
CA SER A 909 2.28 -1.95 5.12
C SER A 909 2.90 -1.64 3.76
N THR A 910 2.17 -0.93 2.89
CA THR A 910 2.62 -0.63 1.52
C THR A 910 3.87 0.27 1.55
N TYR A 911 3.85 1.33 2.35
CA TYR A 911 5.01 2.20 2.58
C TYR A 911 5.45 2.11 4.04
N ASP A 912 5.19 3.15 4.83
CA ASP A 912 5.68 3.26 6.21
C ASP A 912 4.74 2.55 7.20
N GLY A 913 5.26 2.21 8.39
CA GLY A 913 4.41 1.80 9.50
C GLY A 913 3.65 3.00 10.09
N ILE A 914 4.37 3.89 10.79
CA ILE A 914 3.83 5.15 11.31
C ILE A 914 4.52 6.32 10.61
N GLN A 915 3.74 7.25 10.05
CA GLN A 915 4.22 8.39 9.29
C GLN A 915 3.81 9.72 9.94
N PHE A 916 4.78 10.61 10.15
CA PHE A 916 4.57 12.00 10.58
C PHE A 916 4.82 12.94 9.41
N LYS A 917 3.80 13.74 9.08
CA LYS A 917 3.81 14.65 7.93
C LYS A 917 3.45 16.06 8.37
N GLY A 918 4.26 17.03 7.93
CA GLY A 918 4.03 18.45 8.23
C GLY A 918 3.50 19.24 7.04
N GLY A 919 2.85 20.36 7.34
CA GLY A 919 2.50 21.41 6.37
C GLY A 919 2.48 22.81 7.00
N GLY A 920 2.01 22.90 8.25
CA GLY A 920 1.75 24.19 8.90
C GLY A 920 1.57 24.10 10.42
N GLY A 921 1.16 22.94 10.94
CA GLY A 921 1.14 22.63 12.38
C GLY A 921 2.33 21.81 12.88
N THR A 922 2.26 21.41 14.14
CA THR A 922 3.18 20.55 14.87
C THR A 922 2.46 19.34 15.48
N MET A 923 3.21 18.29 15.79
CA MET A 923 2.72 17.07 16.45
C MET A 923 3.53 16.84 17.75
N PRO A 924 3.26 17.60 18.83
CA PRO A 924 4.07 17.53 20.04
C PRO A 924 3.71 16.32 20.92
N ASN A 925 4.73 15.71 21.51
CA ASN A 925 4.63 14.71 22.58
C ASN A 925 3.74 13.49 22.22
N VAL A 926 3.84 12.99 21.00
CA VAL A 926 3.14 11.76 20.60
C VAL A 926 3.73 10.57 21.40
N ALA A 927 2.90 9.88 22.17
CA ALA A 927 3.32 8.71 22.93
C ALA A 927 3.06 7.43 22.12
N ILE A 928 4.07 6.60 21.91
CA ILE A 928 3.98 5.33 21.17
C ILE A 928 4.47 4.19 22.07
N THR A 929 3.55 3.33 22.51
CA THR A 929 3.84 2.30 23.53
C THR A 929 3.39 0.90 23.13
N GLY A 930 4.25 -0.11 23.19
CA GLY A 930 3.84 -1.50 22.94
C GLY A 930 3.41 -1.77 21.49
N VAL A 931 3.88 -0.94 20.55
CA VAL A 931 3.54 -1.08 19.12
C VAL A 931 4.49 -2.07 18.44
N ARG A 932 3.93 -2.94 17.61
CA ARG A 932 4.70 -3.84 16.73
C ARG A 932 4.51 -3.40 15.28
N ILE A 933 5.61 -3.21 14.57
CA ILE A 933 5.64 -2.90 13.13
C ILE A 933 6.49 -3.97 12.46
N ASP A 934 5.92 -4.67 11.49
CA ASP A 934 6.64 -5.68 10.71
C ASP A 934 6.42 -5.44 9.22
N LYS A 935 7.50 -5.53 8.44
CA LYS A 935 7.44 -5.52 6.97
C LYS A 935 6.81 -4.26 6.37
N SER A 936 7.48 -3.13 6.55
CA SER A 936 7.21 -1.90 5.79
C SER A 936 7.83 -2.02 4.39
N ASN A 937 7.03 -2.42 3.39
CA ASN A 937 7.55 -2.93 2.11
C ASN A 937 8.36 -1.91 1.32
N ASN A 938 7.90 -0.67 1.28
CA ASN A 938 8.53 0.40 0.48
C ASN A 938 8.83 1.66 1.31
N GLY A 939 8.91 1.51 2.65
CA GLY A 939 9.07 2.63 3.58
C GLY A 939 9.77 2.22 4.88
N ALA A 940 9.76 3.13 5.85
CA ALA A 940 10.35 2.93 7.17
C ALA A 940 9.34 2.35 8.16
N GLY A 941 9.81 1.76 9.25
CA GLY A 941 8.92 1.39 10.34
C GLY A 941 8.21 2.61 10.92
N ILE A 942 8.99 3.64 11.25
CA ILE A 942 8.50 4.98 11.61
C ILE A 942 9.24 6.02 10.75
N LEU A 943 8.48 6.88 10.06
CA LEU A 943 9.00 7.96 9.24
C LEU A 943 8.56 9.33 9.77
N ALA A 944 9.52 10.22 10.01
CA ALA A 944 9.26 11.66 10.11
C ALA A 944 9.73 12.35 8.82
N GLN A 945 8.78 12.89 8.06
CA GLN A 945 9.08 13.57 6.80
C GLN A 945 9.84 14.88 7.02
N GLY A 946 10.50 15.39 5.98
CA GLY A 946 11.33 16.59 6.03
C GLY A 946 10.58 17.85 6.49
N SER A 947 9.25 17.90 6.34
CA SER A 947 8.41 19.00 6.84
C SER A 947 7.87 18.79 8.26
N ALA A 948 8.05 17.60 8.85
CA ALA A 948 7.48 17.25 10.15
C ALA A 948 8.13 18.06 11.28
N ARG A 949 7.31 18.43 12.27
CA ARG A 949 7.70 19.22 13.44
C ARG A 949 6.98 18.71 14.69
N GLY A 950 7.68 18.64 15.81
CA GLY A 950 7.14 18.10 17.06
C GLY A 950 8.03 17.01 17.66
N SER A 951 7.42 16.08 18.39
CA SER A 951 8.15 15.01 19.07
C SER A 951 7.31 13.75 19.23
N ALA A 952 7.98 12.60 19.22
CA ALA A 952 7.41 11.32 19.63
C ALA A 952 8.33 10.61 20.64
N THR A 953 7.72 9.94 21.62
CA THR A 953 8.43 9.06 22.58
C THR A 953 8.01 7.62 22.36
N LEU A 954 8.99 6.74 22.15
CA LEU A 954 8.81 5.30 21.95
C LEU A 954 9.05 4.57 23.27
N THR A 955 8.21 3.58 23.57
CA THR A 955 8.39 2.70 24.74
C THR A 955 7.93 1.29 24.37
N ASN A 956 8.84 0.31 24.42
CA ASN A 956 8.53 -1.09 24.08
C ASN A 956 7.98 -1.24 22.65
N VAL A 957 8.61 -0.55 21.68
CA VAL A 957 8.24 -0.62 20.27
C VAL A 957 9.14 -1.63 19.55
N THR A 958 8.54 -2.59 18.85
CA THR A 958 9.28 -3.58 18.04
C THR A 958 9.10 -3.27 16.56
N ILE A 959 10.20 -3.11 15.83
CA ILE A 959 10.19 -2.87 14.38
C ILE A 959 11.07 -3.90 13.70
N THR A 960 10.52 -4.63 12.73
CA THR A 960 11.23 -5.65 11.95
C THR A 960 10.95 -5.51 10.45
N ASN A 961 11.93 -5.89 9.63
CA ASN A 961 11.77 -6.05 8.18
C ASN A 961 11.30 -4.81 7.38
N SER A 962 11.58 -3.59 7.85
CA SER A 962 11.25 -2.35 7.11
C SER A 962 12.31 -1.99 6.07
N ALA A 963 11.89 -1.72 4.83
CA ALA A 963 12.78 -1.54 3.68
C ALA A 963 13.68 -0.30 3.77
N ALA A 964 13.17 0.82 4.32
CA ALA A 964 13.94 2.07 4.45
C ALA A 964 14.57 2.24 5.84
N GLY A 965 14.50 1.23 6.71
CA GLY A 965 15.01 1.26 8.08
C GLY A 965 13.91 1.36 9.14
N ASN A 966 14.30 1.18 10.40
CA ASN A 966 13.33 1.07 11.49
C ASN A 966 12.72 2.42 11.88
N VAL A 967 13.56 3.43 12.10
CA VAL A 967 13.15 4.80 12.44
C VAL A 967 13.95 5.75 11.55
N VAL A 968 13.25 6.55 10.74
CA VAL A 968 13.85 7.46 9.76
C VAL A 968 13.33 8.86 10.01
N VAL A 969 14.26 9.81 10.07
CA VAL A 969 13.97 11.25 10.11
C VAL A 969 14.61 11.87 8.87
N GLU A 970 13.79 12.38 7.96
CA GLU A 970 14.28 12.95 6.71
C GLU A 970 15.03 14.27 6.94
N PRO A 971 16.02 14.61 6.10
CA PRO A 971 16.68 15.91 6.13
C PRO A 971 15.68 17.06 6.08
N GLY A 972 15.91 18.08 6.91
CA GLY A 972 15.02 19.25 7.05
C GLY A 972 13.94 19.10 8.12
N SER A 973 13.65 17.88 8.58
CA SER A 973 12.70 17.65 9.66
C SER A 973 13.20 18.24 10.97
N SER A 974 12.34 18.95 11.70
CA SER A 974 12.61 19.36 13.08
C SER A 974 11.93 18.42 14.10
N PHE A 975 11.38 17.30 13.62
CA PHE A 975 10.71 16.31 14.45
C PHE A 975 11.75 15.50 15.24
N THR A 976 11.49 15.26 16.52
CA THR A 976 12.37 14.48 17.39
C THR A 976 11.73 13.16 17.78
N ILE A 977 12.47 12.07 17.67
CA ILE A 977 12.02 10.74 18.12
C ILE A 977 12.99 10.26 19.19
N THR A 978 12.47 9.96 20.37
CA THR A 978 13.26 9.51 21.53
C THR A 978 12.72 8.23 22.12
N GLY A 979 13.55 7.43 22.80
CA GLY A 979 13.13 6.18 23.46
C GLY A 979 13.38 4.94 22.61
N GLY A 980 12.72 3.83 22.97
CA GLY A 980 12.84 2.50 22.36
C GLY A 980 11.78 1.55 22.90
#